data_AF-A0A2J8PVX0-F1
#
_entry.id   AF-A0A2J8PVX0-F1
#
_cell.length_a   1.000
_cell.length_b   1.000
_cell.length_c   1.000
_cell.angle_alpha   90.00
_cell.angle_beta   90.00
_cell.angle_gamma   90.00
#
_symmetry.space_group_name_H-M   'P 1'
#
loop_
_entity.id
_entity.type
_entity.pdbx_description
1 polymer ?
#
loop_
_entity_poly.entity_id
_entity_poly.type
_entity_poly.pdbx_seq_one_letter_code
_entity_poly.pdbx_strand_id
1 'polypeptide(L)'
;KSLLQAVANLPYKGGNTLTGMALNFIRQQNFRTQAGMRPRARKIGVLITDGKSQDDVEAPSKKLKDEGVELFAIGIKNADEVELKMIATDPDDTHAYNVADFESLSRIVDDLTINLCNSVKGPGDLEAPSNLVISERTHRSFRVSWTPPSDSVDRYKVEYYPVSGGKRQEFYVSRMETSTVLKDLKPETEYVVNVYSVVEDEYSEPLKGTEKTLPVPVVSLNIYDVGPTTMHVQWQPVGGATGYILSYKPVKDTEPTRPKEVRLGPTVNDMQLTDLVPNTEYAVTVQAVLHDLTSEPVTVREVTLPLPRPQDLKLRDVTHSTMNVFWEPVPGKVRKYIVRYKTPEEDVKEVEVDRSETSTSLKDLFSQTLYTVSVSAVHDEGESPPVTAQETTRPVPAPTNLKITEVTSEGFRGTWDHGASDVSLYRITWAPFGSSDKMETILNGDENTLVFENLNPNTVYEVSITAIYPDESESDDLIGSERTPPKSGPRNLQVYNATSNSLTVKWDPASGRVQKYRITYQPSTGEGNEQTTTIGGRQNSVVLQKLKPDTPYTITVSSLYPDGEGGRMTGRGKTKPLNTVRNLRVYDPSTSTLNVRWDHAEGNPRQYKLFYAPAAGGPEELVPIPGNTNYAILRNL
;
A
#
# COMPACT_ATOMS: atom_id res chain seq x y z
N LYS A 1 47.94 46.22 66.99
CA LYS A 1 48.66 46.97 68.06
C LYS A 1 49.98 47.41 67.46
N SER A 2 50.21 48.71 67.30
CA SER A 2 51.35 49.19 66.49
C SER A 2 52.67 48.90 67.19
N LEU A 3 53.69 48.52 66.42
CA LEU A 3 55.07 48.33 66.89
C LEU A 3 55.56 49.53 67.73
N LEU A 4 55.20 50.74 67.31
CA LEU A 4 55.52 52.00 68.00
C LEU A 4 54.98 52.03 69.44
N GLN A 5 53.78 51.49 69.69
CA GLN A 5 53.23 51.38 71.04
C GLN A 5 53.98 50.35 71.90
N ALA A 6 54.50 49.27 71.31
CA ALA A 6 55.29 48.29 72.05
C ALA A 6 56.67 48.86 72.41
N VAL A 7 57.31 49.58 71.49
CA VAL A 7 58.59 50.25 71.72
C VAL A 7 58.47 51.33 72.81
N ALA A 8 57.44 52.17 72.74
CA ALA A 8 57.22 53.23 73.74
C ALA A 8 56.96 52.71 75.16
N ASN A 9 56.56 51.44 75.31
CA ASN A 9 56.24 50.80 76.59
C ASN A 9 57.35 49.84 77.07
N LEU A 10 58.53 49.82 76.44
CA LEU A 10 59.64 48.98 76.88
C LEU A 10 60.13 49.40 78.27
N PRO A 11 60.07 48.53 79.29
CA PRO A 11 60.54 48.87 80.62
C PRO A 11 62.07 48.97 80.63
N TYR A 12 62.60 50.10 81.09
CA TYR A 12 64.03 50.23 81.35
C TYR A 12 64.40 49.28 82.49
N LYS A 13 65.26 48.30 82.20
CA LYS A 13 65.61 47.23 83.16
C LYS A 13 66.70 47.63 84.16
N GLY A 14 67.38 48.77 83.95
CA GLY A 14 68.53 49.21 84.76
C GLY A 14 69.73 48.25 84.70
N GLY A 15 70.88 48.68 85.22
CA GLY A 15 72.08 47.84 85.37
C GLY A 15 73.35 48.43 84.74
N ASN A 16 74.43 47.63 84.79
CA ASN A 16 75.71 47.93 84.14
C ASN A 16 75.69 47.59 82.64
N THR A 17 76.61 48.16 81.87
CA THR A 17 76.79 47.88 80.44
C THR A 17 77.45 46.50 80.22
N LEU A 18 76.66 45.43 80.28
CA LEU A 18 77.08 44.04 80.05
C LEU A 18 76.69 43.58 78.63
N THR A 19 77.34 44.16 77.62
CA THR A 19 77.02 43.94 76.20
C THR A 19 77.29 42.50 75.77
N GLY A 20 78.34 41.86 76.29
CA GLY A 20 78.66 40.46 75.99
C GLY A 20 77.56 39.49 76.42
N MET A 21 77.02 39.68 77.62
CA MET A 21 75.87 38.95 78.13
C MET A 21 74.61 39.19 77.28
N ALA A 22 74.37 40.42 76.84
CA ALA A 22 73.23 40.75 75.97
C ALA A 22 73.31 40.02 74.62
N LEU A 23 74.50 39.99 74.00
CA LEU A 23 74.75 39.25 72.76
C LEU A 23 74.56 37.74 72.94
N ASN A 24 75.03 37.17 74.04
CA ASN A 24 74.80 35.75 74.33
C ASN A 24 73.32 35.47 74.63
N PHE A 25 72.60 36.41 75.25
CA PHE A 25 71.16 36.30 75.47
C PHE A 25 70.38 36.24 74.16
N ILE A 26 70.63 37.16 73.21
CA ILE A 26 69.90 37.13 71.92
C ILE A 26 70.22 35.88 71.12
N ARG A 27 71.46 35.37 71.17
CA ARG A 27 71.83 34.09 70.56
C ARG A 27 71.05 32.93 71.16
N GLN A 28 70.94 32.89 72.48
CA GLN A 28 70.30 31.79 73.19
C GLN A 28 68.79 31.90 73.32
N GLN A 29 68.17 33.06 73.17
CA GLN A 29 66.75 33.23 73.45
C GLN A 29 65.97 33.75 72.24
N ASN A 30 66.57 34.59 71.41
CA ASN A 30 65.88 35.24 70.29
C ASN A 30 66.15 34.54 68.95
N PHE A 31 67.40 34.17 68.67
CA PHE A 31 67.74 33.42 67.45
C PHE A 31 67.48 31.91 67.61
N ARG A 32 66.23 31.57 67.97
CA ARG A 32 65.73 30.18 68.08
C ARG A 32 64.44 30.01 67.27
N THR A 33 64.27 28.83 66.67
CA THR A 33 63.04 28.50 65.92
C THR A 33 61.78 28.62 66.77
N GLN A 34 61.87 28.22 68.05
CA GLN A 34 60.80 28.36 69.04
C GLN A 34 60.45 29.81 69.39
N ALA A 35 61.38 30.75 69.15
CA ALA A 35 61.19 32.19 69.37
C ALA A 35 60.78 32.94 68.08
N GLY A 36 60.41 32.21 67.02
CA GLY A 36 59.97 32.77 65.75
C GLY A 36 61.06 32.90 64.68
N MET A 37 62.28 32.38 64.91
CA MET A 37 63.33 32.36 63.90
C MET A 37 62.91 31.47 62.72
N ARG A 38 62.90 32.05 61.51
CA ARG A 38 62.56 31.35 60.26
C ARG A 38 63.83 30.75 59.65
N PRO A 39 63.87 29.44 59.31
CA PRO A 39 65.09 28.79 58.80
C PRO A 39 65.71 29.41 57.55
N ARG A 40 64.91 30.06 56.71
CA ARG A 40 65.33 30.68 55.43
C ARG A 40 65.36 32.21 55.44
N ALA A 41 65.11 32.84 56.59
CA ALA A 41 65.22 34.29 56.71
C ALA A 41 66.63 34.70 57.13
N ARG A 42 67.11 35.83 56.60
CA ARG A 42 68.36 36.46 57.05
C ARG A 42 68.25 36.81 58.53
N LYS A 43 69.29 36.49 59.30
CA LYS A 43 69.36 36.75 60.74
C LYS A 43 70.13 38.05 60.94
N ILE A 44 69.44 39.10 61.39
CA ILE A 44 70.04 40.42 61.59
C ILE A 44 69.89 40.80 63.06
N GLY A 45 70.98 41.20 63.69
CA GLY A 45 70.99 41.77 65.03
C GLY A 45 71.46 43.22 64.99
N VAL A 46 70.68 44.13 65.61
CA VAL A 46 71.06 45.53 65.77
C VAL A 46 71.32 45.80 67.26
N LEU A 47 72.54 46.17 67.59
CA LEU A 47 72.96 46.53 68.93
C LEU A 47 73.08 48.05 69.05
N ILE A 48 72.52 48.61 70.13
CA ILE A 48 72.65 50.02 70.49
C ILE A 48 73.24 50.11 71.91
N THR A 49 74.35 50.82 72.09
CA THR A 49 75.04 50.99 73.38
C THR A 49 75.50 52.44 73.60
N ASP A 50 75.53 52.92 74.84
CA ASP A 50 75.93 54.29 75.22
C ASP A 50 77.26 54.37 76.00
N GLY A 51 77.96 53.24 76.16
CA GLY A 51 79.20 53.13 76.93
C GLY A 51 80.01 51.88 76.63
N LYS A 52 81.24 51.84 77.15
CA LYS A 52 82.15 50.68 77.09
C LYS A 52 81.60 49.50 77.90
N SER A 53 81.70 48.28 77.35
CA SER A 53 81.26 47.07 78.03
C SER A 53 82.14 46.73 79.24
N GLN A 54 81.52 46.17 80.28
CA GLN A 54 82.22 45.70 81.48
C GLN A 54 82.53 44.19 81.43
N ASP A 55 82.15 43.51 80.35
CA ASP A 55 82.37 42.09 80.07
C ASP A 55 82.91 41.88 78.64
N ASP A 56 83.36 40.65 78.33
CA ASP A 56 83.90 40.31 77.01
C ASP A 56 82.84 40.34 75.92
N VAL A 57 83.06 41.17 74.89
CA VAL A 57 82.18 41.30 73.72
C VAL A 57 82.66 40.50 72.52
N GLU A 58 83.94 40.09 72.46
CA GLU A 58 84.52 39.48 71.28
C GLU A 58 84.01 38.04 71.09
N ALA A 59 84.12 37.19 72.12
CA ALA A 59 83.68 35.80 72.04
C ALA A 59 82.18 35.63 71.73
N PRO A 60 81.24 36.39 72.35
CA PRO A 60 79.81 36.26 72.02
C PRO A 60 79.46 36.80 70.63
N SER A 61 80.10 37.90 70.19
CA SER A 61 79.89 38.46 68.84
C SER A 61 80.34 37.49 67.76
N LYS A 62 81.52 36.89 67.93
CA LYS A 62 82.06 35.91 66.99
C LYS A 62 81.13 34.70 66.83
N LYS A 63 80.59 34.17 67.93
CA LYS A 63 79.63 33.06 67.88
C LYS A 63 78.35 33.39 67.12
N LEU A 64 77.84 34.61 67.27
CA LEU A 64 76.68 35.08 66.50
C LEU A 64 77.00 35.15 65.00
N LYS A 65 78.16 35.72 64.65
CA LYS A 65 78.65 35.80 63.26
C LYS A 65 78.86 34.40 62.64
N ASP A 66 79.49 33.49 63.37
CA ASP A 66 79.71 32.10 62.95
C ASP A 66 78.39 31.33 62.74
N GLU A 67 77.32 31.68 63.48
CA GLU A 67 75.97 31.12 63.32
C GLU A 67 75.15 31.81 62.20
N GLY A 68 75.79 32.70 61.42
CA GLY A 68 75.21 33.41 60.28
C GLY A 68 74.32 34.58 60.69
N VAL A 69 74.54 35.18 61.85
CA VAL A 69 73.88 36.43 62.27
C VAL A 69 74.73 37.62 61.85
N GLU A 70 74.14 38.49 61.04
CA GLU A 70 74.72 39.75 60.60
C GLU A 70 74.44 40.83 61.66
N LEU A 71 75.50 41.45 62.18
CA LEU A 71 75.44 42.36 63.32
C LEU A 71 75.74 43.80 62.90
N PHE A 72 74.83 44.70 63.26
CA PHE A 72 75.00 46.15 63.22
C PHE A 72 75.23 46.67 64.64
N ALA A 73 76.29 47.45 64.85
CA ALA A 73 76.65 48.00 66.15
C ALA A 73 76.57 49.53 66.12
N ILE A 74 75.78 50.11 67.02
CA ILE A 74 75.52 51.55 67.11
C ILE A 74 75.93 52.03 68.50
N GLY A 75 77.02 52.79 68.56
CA GLY A 75 77.51 53.45 69.76
C GLY A 75 77.02 54.88 69.87
N ILE A 76 76.66 55.30 71.09
CA ILE A 76 76.22 56.65 71.41
C ILE A 76 77.14 57.20 72.51
N LYS A 77 77.58 58.45 72.38
CA LYS A 77 78.32 59.19 73.41
C LYS A 77 79.65 58.55 73.82
N ASN A 78 79.66 57.73 74.88
CA ASN A 78 80.89 57.17 75.49
C ASN A 78 81.17 55.73 75.04
N ALA A 79 80.57 55.28 73.94
CA ALA A 79 80.80 53.95 73.39
C ALA A 79 82.25 53.79 72.86
N ASP A 80 82.85 52.64 73.11
CA ASP A 80 84.21 52.32 72.66
C ASP A 80 84.16 51.84 71.20
N GLU A 81 84.75 52.60 70.28
CA GLU A 81 84.68 52.32 68.84
C GLU A 81 85.38 50.99 68.47
N VAL A 82 86.39 50.58 69.23
CA VAL A 82 87.07 49.30 69.03
C VAL A 82 86.12 48.15 69.38
N GLU A 83 85.35 48.28 70.46
CA GLU A 83 84.30 47.31 70.81
C GLU A 83 83.20 47.22 69.75
N LEU A 84 82.75 48.35 69.20
CA LEU A 84 81.71 48.35 68.16
C LEU A 84 82.15 47.58 66.91
N LYS A 85 83.40 47.77 66.46
CA LYS A 85 83.97 47.05 65.31
C LYS A 85 84.18 45.57 65.59
N MET A 86 84.55 45.20 66.83
CA MET A 86 84.61 43.78 67.22
C MET A 86 83.23 43.10 67.15
N ILE A 87 82.15 43.84 67.47
CA ILE A 87 80.78 43.34 67.47
C ILE A 87 80.20 43.28 66.06
N ALA A 88 80.38 44.34 65.26
CA ALA A 88 79.82 44.46 63.91
C ALA A 88 80.32 43.35 62.96
N THR A 89 79.55 43.10 61.90
CA THR A 89 79.95 42.22 60.78
C THR A 89 80.68 43.05 59.73
N ASP A 90 81.76 42.53 59.16
CA ASP A 90 82.49 43.25 58.11
C ASP A 90 81.60 43.49 56.88
N PRO A 91 81.69 44.67 56.21
CA PRO A 91 82.67 45.72 56.48
C PRO A 91 82.19 46.76 57.52
N ASP A 92 83.13 47.20 58.37
CA ASP A 92 82.88 48.13 59.47
C ASP A 92 82.24 49.47 59.04
N ASP A 93 82.52 49.95 57.83
CA ASP A 93 82.04 51.23 57.30
C ASP A 93 80.51 51.28 57.07
N THR A 94 79.85 50.12 57.03
CA THR A 94 78.40 49.99 56.83
C THR A 94 77.68 49.33 58.01
N HIS A 95 78.43 48.78 58.98
CA HIS A 95 77.88 48.00 60.09
C HIS A 95 78.26 48.52 61.48
N ALA A 96 79.27 49.38 61.60
CA ALA A 96 79.67 50.02 62.86
C ALA A 96 79.45 51.54 62.79
N TYR A 97 78.55 52.04 63.63
CA TYR A 97 78.19 53.45 63.71
C TYR A 97 78.53 54.01 65.09
N ASN A 98 79.23 55.14 65.18
CA ASN A 98 79.50 55.83 66.44
C ASN A 98 79.03 57.29 66.36
N VAL A 99 78.10 57.69 67.21
CA VAL A 99 77.53 59.05 67.24
C VAL A 99 77.82 59.76 68.55
N ALA A 100 78.06 61.07 68.48
CA ALA A 100 78.48 61.87 69.65
C ALA A 100 77.40 62.03 70.74
N ASP A 101 76.12 62.01 70.36
CA ASP A 101 74.97 62.19 71.25
C ASP A 101 73.70 61.56 70.66
N PHE A 102 72.63 61.51 71.46
CA PHE A 102 71.34 60.92 71.04
C PHE A 102 70.63 61.74 69.95
N GLU A 103 70.87 63.06 69.84
CA GLU A 103 70.26 63.89 68.78
C GLU A 103 70.86 63.56 67.40
N SER A 104 72.14 63.18 67.39
CA SER A 104 72.89 62.80 66.20
C SER A 104 72.51 61.43 65.63
N LEU A 105 71.72 60.61 66.34
CA LEU A 105 71.19 59.34 65.81
C LEU A 105 70.39 59.55 64.52
N SER A 106 69.65 60.65 64.43
CA SER A 106 68.86 61.00 63.24
C SER A 106 69.68 61.04 61.94
N ARG A 107 70.99 61.33 62.02
CA ARG A 107 71.89 61.43 60.87
C ARG A 107 72.31 60.09 60.29
N ILE A 108 72.25 59.01 61.07
CA ILE A 108 72.63 57.66 60.63
C ILE A 108 71.42 56.81 60.23
N VAL A 109 70.18 57.24 60.53
CA VAL A 109 68.97 56.44 60.31
C VAL A 109 68.80 56.06 58.84
N ASP A 110 68.97 57.00 57.92
CA ASP A 110 68.76 56.74 56.49
C ASP A 110 69.80 55.73 55.95
N ASP A 111 71.08 55.93 56.26
CA ASP A 111 72.16 55.04 55.85
C ASP A 111 72.03 53.64 56.49
N LEU A 112 71.78 53.58 57.79
CA LEU A 112 71.50 52.33 58.51
C LEU A 112 70.29 51.60 57.92
N THR A 113 69.23 52.32 57.56
CA THR A 113 68.02 51.73 56.97
C THR A 113 68.30 51.15 55.58
N ILE A 114 69.08 51.86 54.76
CA ILE A 114 69.48 51.38 53.43
C ILE A 114 70.31 50.12 53.54
N ASN A 115 71.35 50.13 54.37
CA ASN A 115 72.26 48.99 54.52
C ASN A 115 71.53 47.78 55.13
N LEU A 116 70.69 48.01 56.14
CA LEU A 116 69.88 46.95 56.75
C LEU A 116 68.85 46.37 55.75
N CYS A 117 68.23 47.18 54.90
CA CYS A 117 67.34 46.70 53.83
C CYS A 117 68.07 45.91 52.74
N ASN A 118 69.29 46.31 52.37
CA ASN A 118 70.10 45.59 51.40
C ASN A 118 70.49 44.20 51.92
N SER A 119 70.83 44.08 53.20
CA SER A 119 71.12 42.79 53.84
C SER A 119 69.92 41.84 53.92
N VAL A 120 68.68 42.36 53.84
CA VAL A 120 67.45 41.55 53.78
C VAL A 120 67.17 41.00 52.38
N LYS A 121 67.51 41.73 51.31
CA LYS A 121 67.13 41.40 49.92
C LYS A 121 67.91 40.26 49.27
N GLY A 122 69.17 40.03 49.65
CA GLY A 122 70.02 38.99 49.02
C GLY A 122 70.35 39.27 47.54
N PRO A 123 71.24 38.48 46.90
CA PRO A 123 71.52 38.60 45.48
C PRO A 123 70.34 38.06 44.66
N GLY A 124 69.68 38.93 43.89
CA GLY A 124 68.39 38.66 43.26
C GLY A 124 68.45 37.84 41.97
N ASP A 125 67.83 36.66 42.00
CA ASP A 125 67.25 35.99 40.83
C ASP A 125 65.97 35.25 41.29
N LEU A 126 64.80 35.64 40.79
CA LEU A 126 63.53 34.99 41.11
C LEU A 126 63.43 33.64 40.38
N GLU A 127 63.21 32.55 41.14
CA GLU A 127 63.12 31.20 40.58
C GLU A 127 61.83 31.02 39.74
N ALA A 128 62.00 30.56 38.50
CA ALA A 128 60.89 30.23 37.61
C ALA A 128 60.19 28.92 38.02
N PRO A 129 58.88 28.76 37.75
CA PRO A 129 58.21 27.47 37.90
C PRO A 129 58.85 26.42 37.00
N SER A 130 58.72 25.13 37.32
CA SER A 130 59.31 24.04 36.54
C SER A 130 58.27 23.00 36.08
N ASN A 131 58.66 22.12 35.15
CA ASN A 131 57.86 20.97 34.70
C ASN A 131 56.43 21.32 34.24
N LEU A 132 56.33 22.01 33.10
CA LEU A 132 55.03 22.33 32.50
C LEU A 132 54.40 21.06 31.92
N VAL A 133 53.22 20.69 32.42
CA VAL A 133 52.43 19.56 31.94
C VAL A 133 51.11 20.08 31.38
N ILE A 134 50.85 19.76 30.12
CA ILE A 134 49.59 20.09 29.43
C ILE A 134 48.74 18.82 29.30
N SER A 135 47.46 18.91 29.67
CA SER A 135 46.52 17.78 29.71
C SER A 135 45.09 18.22 29.38
N GLU A 136 44.12 17.29 29.38
CA GLU A 136 42.69 17.58 29.14
C GLU A 136 42.43 18.42 27.87
N ARG A 137 43.09 18.04 26.76
CA ARG A 137 43.03 18.76 25.49
C ARG A 137 41.66 18.61 24.84
N THR A 138 41.10 19.74 24.42
CA THR A 138 39.88 19.82 23.64
C THR A 138 40.10 20.74 22.43
N HIS A 139 39.06 20.93 21.62
CA HIS A 139 39.06 21.90 20.51
C HIS A 139 39.04 23.37 20.99
N ARG A 140 38.80 23.64 22.29
CA ARG A 140 38.72 24.99 22.86
C ARG A 140 39.43 25.21 24.18
N SER A 141 40.02 24.18 24.74
CA SER A 141 40.65 24.27 26.05
C SER A 141 41.73 23.23 26.23
N PHE A 142 42.68 23.52 27.12
CA PHE A 142 43.54 22.52 27.71
C PHE A 142 43.93 22.97 29.11
N ARG A 143 44.23 22.00 29.97
CA ARG A 143 44.74 22.24 31.32
C ARG A 143 46.24 22.39 31.27
N VAL A 144 46.74 23.45 31.90
CA VAL A 144 48.18 23.69 32.10
C VAL A 144 48.46 23.50 33.58
N SER A 145 49.51 22.75 33.91
CA SER A 145 49.97 22.50 35.27
C SER A 145 51.47 22.62 35.36
N TRP A 146 51.98 23.04 36.50
CA TRP A 146 53.42 23.26 36.73
C TRP A 146 53.82 22.85 38.15
N THR A 147 55.11 22.70 38.36
CA THR A 147 55.71 22.51 39.68
C THR A 147 56.12 23.89 40.24
N PRO A 148 55.68 24.25 41.46
CA PRO A 148 56.02 25.53 42.07
C PRO A 148 57.53 25.63 42.37
N PRO A 149 58.12 26.84 42.35
CA PRO A 149 59.52 27.05 42.75
C PRO A 149 59.74 26.74 44.24
N SER A 150 60.99 26.60 44.64
CA SER A 150 61.38 26.33 46.02
C SER A 150 61.18 27.54 46.95
N ASP A 151 61.27 28.74 46.38
CA ASP A 151 61.00 30.01 47.04
C ASP A 151 59.51 30.38 47.04
N SER A 152 59.09 31.11 48.06
CA SER A 152 57.69 31.53 48.19
C SER A 152 57.37 32.67 47.23
N VAL A 153 56.43 32.43 46.31
CA VAL A 153 55.88 33.45 45.40
C VAL A 153 54.58 34.05 45.91
N ASP A 154 54.24 35.26 45.46
CA ASP A 154 52.95 35.91 45.78
C ASP A 154 51.81 35.33 44.93
N ARG A 155 52.07 35.09 43.64
CA ARG A 155 51.13 34.57 42.63
C ARG A 155 51.88 34.08 41.39
N TYR A 156 51.18 33.39 40.50
CA TYR A 156 51.68 33.08 39.16
C TYR A 156 51.01 33.97 38.12
N LYS A 157 51.75 34.41 37.11
CA LYS A 157 51.18 35.02 35.91
C LYS A 157 51.19 34.00 34.79
N VAL A 158 50.04 33.75 34.17
CA VAL A 158 49.92 32.89 33.00
C VAL A 158 49.63 33.76 31.79
N GLU A 159 50.47 33.68 30.77
CA GLU A 159 50.32 34.36 29.48
C GLU A 159 50.20 33.30 28.38
N TYR A 160 49.27 33.48 27.43
CA TYR A 160 49.16 32.62 26.27
C TYR A 160 48.77 33.38 25.00
N TYR A 161 49.19 32.86 23.84
CA TYR A 161 48.87 33.44 22.53
C TYR A 161 49.07 32.44 21.37
N PRO A 162 48.34 32.60 20.24
CA PRO A 162 48.55 31.76 19.06
C PRO A 162 49.95 31.95 18.46
N VAL A 163 50.59 30.86 18.02
CA VAL A 163 51.90 30.89 17.34
C VAL A 163 51.83 31.70 16.03
N SER A 164 50.67 31.68 15.35
CA SER A 164 50.42 32.45 14.12
C SER A 164 50.43 33.98 14.30
N GLY A 165 50.58 34.47 15.53
CA GLY A 165 50.41 35.87 15.90
C GLY A 165 48.97 36.18 16.30
N GLY A 166 48.83 36.98 17.36
CA GLY A 166 47.54 37.37 17.93
C GLY A 166 47.70 38.22 19.18
N LYS A 167 46.57 38.72 19.70
CA LYS A 167 46.53 39.39 21.01
C LYS A 167 46.96 38.38 22.07
N ARG A 168 47.84 38.79 22.99
CA ARG A 168 48.23 37.98 24.15
C ARG A 168 47.18 38.10 25.24
N GLN A 169 46.87 36.97 25.86
CA GLN A 169 45.95 36.87 26.98
C GLN A 169 46.78 36.58 28.22
N GLU A 170 46.50 37.30 29.30
CA GLU A 170 47.17 37.11 30.57
C GLU A 170 46.20 37.17 31.74
N PHE A 171 46.49 36.39 32.78
CA PHE A 171 45.76 36.42 34.04
C PHE A 171 46.66 35.91 35.18
N TYR A 172 46.24 36.15 36.42
CA TYR A 172 46.96 35.73 37.61
C TYR A 172 46.28 34.53 38.27
N VAL A 173 47.10 33.60 38.74
CA VAL A 173 46.71 32.38 39.45
C VAL A 173 47.25 32.46 40.87
N SER A 174 46.46 32.00 41.84
CA SER A 174 46.85 32.03 43.26
C SER A 174 48.14 31.24 43.50
N ARG A 175 48.99 31.67 44.44
CA ARG A 175 50.18 30.92 44.86
C ARG A 175 49.88 29.49 45.35
N MET A 176 48.64 29.23 45.78
CA MET A 176 48.18 27.91 46.23
C MET A 176 47.77 26.99 45.08
N GLU A 177 47.60 27.52 43.88
CA GLU A 177 47.17 26.78 42.69
C GLU A 177 48.35 26.54 41.77
N THR A 178 48.52 25.29 41.34
CA THR A 178 49.60 24.84 40.43
C THR A 178 49.06 24.35 39.08
N SER A 179 47.78 24.61 38.81
CA SER A 179 47.17 24.31 37.51
C SER A 179 46.04 25.28 37.19
N THR A 180 45.79 25.49 35.89
CA THR A 180 44.66 26.28 35.38
C THR A 180 44.18 25.73 34.04
N VAL A 181 42.96 26.06 33.64
CA VAL A 181 42.39 25.68 32.33
C VAL A 181 42.33 26.91 31.45
N LEU A 182 43.02 26.86 30.32
CA LEU A 182 42.87 27.86 29.27
C LEU A 182 41.59 27.54 28.50
N LYS A 183 40.71 28.52 28.35
CA LYS A 183 39.39 28.38 27.70
C LYS A 183 39.31 29.31 26.48
N ASP A 184 38.25 29.12 25.69
CA ASP A 184 37.91 29.96 24.54
C ASP A 184 39.04 30.05 23.50
N LEU A 185 39.78 28.95 23.34
CA LEU A 185 40.84 28.80 22.36
C LEU A 185 40.24 28.47 20.98
N LYS A 186 40.96 28.78 19.90
CA LYS A 186 40.55 28.39 18.55
C LYS A 186 40.90 26.92 18.29
N PRO A 187 40.04 26.13 17.62
CA PRO A 187 40.37 24.77 17.19
C PRO A 187 41.58 24.72 16.25
N GLU A 188 42.27 23.57 16.22
CA GLU A 188 43.48 23.31 15.41
C GLU A 188 44.54 24.41 15.44
N THR A 189 44.59 25.19 16.51
CA THR A 189 45.48 26.35 16.65
C THR A 189 46.54 26.04 17.69
N GLU A 190 47.79 26.28 17.33
CA GLU A 190 48.93 26.10 18.23
C GLU A 190 49.11 27.36 19.08
N TYR A 191 49.23 27.16 20.40
CA TYR A 191 49.37 28.21 21.39
C TYR A 191 50.71 28.09 22.11
N VAL A 192 51.36 29.24 22.31
CA VAL A 192 52.46 29.39 23.28
C VAL A 192 51.86 29.71 24.63
N VAL A 193 52.37 29.08 25.68
CA VAL A 193 52.00 29.34 27.08
C VAL A 193 53.25 29.65 27.89
N ASN A 194 53.22 30.75 28.62
CA ASN A 194 54.27 31.20 29.52
C ASN A 194 53.72 31.29 30.94
N VAL A 195 54.43 30.71 31.91
CA VAL A 195 54.09 30.82 33.34
C VAL A 195 55.25 31.49 34.07
N TYR A 196 54.94 32.56 34.81
CA TYR A 196 55.92 33.36 35.56
C TYR A 196 55.62 33.26 37.06
N SER A 197 56.67 33.18 37.87
CA SER A 197 56.61 33.50 39.30
C SER A 197 56.54 35.02 39.47
N VAL A 198 55.70 35.51 40.39
CA VAL A 198 55.58 36.94 40.69
C VAL A 198 55.81 37.19 42.18
N VAL A 199 56.72 38.11 42.50
CA VAL A 199 57.02 38.58 43.87
C VAL A 199 57.21 40.09 43.82
N GLU A 200 56.47 40.84 44.63
CA GLU A 200 56.57 42.32 44.71
C GLU A 200 56.55 43.03 43.33
N ASP A 201 55.75 42.50 42.39
CA ASP A 201 55.60 42.94 40.99
C ASP A 201 56.83 42.76 40.08
N GLU A 202 57.85 42.02 40.54
CA GLU A 202 58.91 41.46 39.69
C GLU A 202 58.54 40.06 39.17
N TYR A 203 59.08 39.70 38.01
CA TYR A 203 58.77 38.46 37.30
C TYR A 203 60.03 37.60 37.16
N SER A 204 59.90 36.29 37.35
CA SER A 204 60.95 35.34 36.96
C SER A 204 61.09 35.25 35.45
N GLU A 205 62.09 34.50 34.98
CA GLU A 205 62.05 33.95 33.62
C GLU A 205 60.80 33.07 33.42
N PRO A 206 60.19 33.03 32.22
CA PRO A 206 59.02 32.23 31.96
C PRO A 206 59.32 30.74 31.80
N LEU A 207 58.51 29.90 32.44
CA LEU A 207 58.34 28.52 32.03
C LEU A 207 57.49 28.49 30.75
N LYS A 208 58.12 28.13 29.62
CA LYS A 208 57.48 28.11 28.30
C LYS A 208 57.02 26.71 27.91
N GLY A 209 55.89 26.63 27.22
CA GLY A 209 55.48 25.44 26.49
C GLY A 209 54.57 25.78 25.31
N THR A 210 54.36 24.80 24.44
CA THR A 210 53.49 24.92 23.28
C THR A 210 52.52 23.75 23.21
N GLU A 211 51.30 24.00 22.78
CA GLU A 211 50.34 22.93 22.51
C GLU A 211 49.33 23.34 21.43
N LYS A 212 48.88 22.37 20.64
CA LYS A 212 47.85 22.54 19.62
C LYS A 212 46.50 22.04 20.11
N THR A 213 45.47 22.87 19.99
CA THR A 213 44.09 22.43 20.24
C THR A 213 43.66 21.36 19.22
N LEU A 214 42.73 20.50 19.62
CA LEU A 214 42.22 19.43 18.76
C LEU A 214 41.31 20.00 17.65
N PRO A 215 41.09 19.25 16.54
CA PRO A 215 40.04 19.57 15.59
C PRO A 215 38.65 19.48 16.22
N VAL A 216 37.68 20.17 15.62
CA VAL A 216 36.28 20.05 16.03
C VAL A 216 35.84 18.59 15.79
N PRO A 217 35.20 17.93 16.78
CA PRO A 217 34.81 16.52 16.64
C PRO A 217 33.85 16.30 15.46
N VAL A 218 34.04 15.19 14.74
CA VAL A 218 33.16 14.78 13.63
C VAL A 218 31.95 14.05 14.19
N VAL A 219 30.74 14.40 13.72
CA VAL A 219 29.51 13.71 14.08
C VAL A 219 29.35 12.46 13.21
N SER A 220 29.19 11.28 13.80
CA SER A 220 28.78 10.09 13.04
C SER A 220 27.26 10.01 12.99
N LEU A 221 26.71 9.85 11.79
CA LEU A 221 25.26 9.82 11.52
C LEU A 221 24.86 8.44 10.95
N ASN A 222 23.79 7.87 11.49
CA ASN A 222 23.18 6.62 11.03
C ASN A 222 21.67 6.81 10.83
N ILE A 223 21.13 6.25 9.76
CA ILE A 223 19.69 6.25 9.47
C ILE A 223 19.20 4.80 9.52
N TYR A 224 18.07 4.55 10.16
CA TYR A 224 17.49 3.22 10.30
C TYR A 224 15.96 3.29 10.42
N ASP A 225 15.31 2.12 10.47
CA ASP A 225 13.84 2.00 10.53
C ASP A 225 13.13 2.88 9.49
N VAL A 226 13.59 2.73 8.24
CA VAL A 226 13.12 3.53 7.12
C VAL A 226 11.76 3.01 6.68
N GLY A 227 10.73 3.84 6.80
CA GLY A 227 9.37 3.58 6.33
C GLY A 227 9.03 4.40 5.09
N PRO A 228 7.76 4.34 4.62
CA PRO A 228 7.34 5.12 3.47
C PRO A 228 7.29 6.63 3.73
N THR A 229 6.93 7.04 4.95
CA THR A 229 6.76 8.46 5.31
C THR A 229 7.59 8.85 6.55
N THR A 230 8.43 7.94 7.03
CA THR A 230 9.20 8.07 8.27
C THR A 230 10.60 7.49 8.14
N MET A 231 11.54 7.98 8.93
CA MET A 231 12.84 7.33 9.16
C MET A 231 13.40 7.75 10.53
N HIS A 232 14.18 6.89 11.18
CA HIS A 232 14.92 7.25 12.39
C HIS A 232 16.33 7.69 12.06
N VAL A 233 16.77 8.75 12.74
CA VAL A 233 18.09 9.36 12.56
C VAL A 233 18.80 9.39 13.91
N GLN A 234 19.95 8.72 13.98
CA GLN A 234 20.75 8.61 15.19
C GLN A 234 22.18 9.10 14.94
N TRP A 235 22.76 9.77 15.93
CA TRP A 235 24.15 10.20 15.87
C TRP A 235 24.89 9.95 17.18
N GLN A 236 26.23 9.92 17.11
CA GLN A 236 27.06 9.83 18.30
C GLN A 236 27.14 11.18 19.03
N PRO A 237 26.94 11.22 20.36
CA PRO A 237 27.09 12.45 21.12
C PRO A 237 28.51 13.02 21.07
N VAL A 238 28.62 14.32 20.83
CA VAL A 238 29.88 15.06 20.81
C VAL A 238 30.12 15.74 22.17
N GLY A 239 31.27 15.44 22.78
CA GLY A 239 31.67 16.05 24.06
C GLY A 239 31.80 17.57 23.97
N GLY A 240 31.09 18.29 24.85
CA GLY A 240 31.09 19.76 24.86
C GLY A 240 30.11 20.42 23.87
N ALA A 241 29.28 19.63 23.16
CA ALA A 241 28.18 20.16 22.37
C ALA A 241 27.08 20.74 23.26
N THR A 242 26.60 21.93 22.91
CA THR A 242 25.44 22.58 23.53
C THR A 242 24.13 22.22 22.84
N GLY A 243 24.19 21.55 21.69
CA GLY A 243 23.04 21.08 20.93
C GLY A 243 23.45 20.54 19.56
N TYR A 244 22.45 20.17 18.76
CA TYR A 244 22.63 19.71 17.39
C TYR A 244 21.68 20.43 16.45
N ILE A 245 22.10 20.62 15.21
CA ILE A 245 21.25 21.08 14.11
C ILE A 245 21.08 19.91 13.17
N LEU A 246 19.86 19.40 13.08
CA LEU A 246 19.44 18.39 12.11
C LEU A 246 18.72 19.10 10.99
N SER A 247 19.13 18.86 9.75
CA SER A 247 18.43 19.38 8.58
C SER A 247 18.21 18.28 7.55
N TYR A 248 17.04 18.27 6.91
CA TYR A 248 16.74 17.27 5.88
C TYR A 248 15.96 17.88 4.73
N LYS A 249 16.23 17.39 3.52
CA LYS A 249 15.55 17.82 2.30
C LYS A 249 15.48 16.69 1.28
N PRO A 250 14.42 16.64 0.45
CA PRO A 250 14.39 15.72 -0.68
C PRO A 250 15.48 16.13 -1.68
N VAL A 251 16.15 15.13 -2.25
CA VAL A 251 17.11 15.28 -3.35
C VAL A 251 16.31 15.21 -4.64
N LYS A 252 15.77 16.35 -5.09
CA LYS A 252 15.15 16.47 -6.42
C LYS A 252 16.14 17.08 -7.41
N ASP A 253 16.15 16.59 -8.64
CA ASP A 253 17.11 16.99 -9.68
C ASP A 253 16.94 18.43 -10.20
N THR A 254 15.85 19.14 -9.88
CA THR A 254 15.49 20.37 -10.61
C THR A 254 15.03 21.58 -9.79
N GLU A 255 14.82 21.51 -8.47
CA GLU A 255 14.54 22.71 -7.66
C GLU A 255 15.17 22.68 -6.25
N PRO A 256 15.73 23.81 -5.78
CA PRO A 256 16.23 23.91 -4.40
C PRO A 256 15.07 23.99 -3.41
N THR A 257 14.60 22.84 -2.92
CA THR A 257 13.72 22.78 -1.75
C THR A 257 14.46 23.27 -0.50
N ARG A 258 13.82 24.18 0.26
CA ARG A 258 14.35 24.64 1.55
C ARG A 258 14.45 23.45 2.51
N PRO A 259 15.62 23.22 3.14
CA PRO A 259 15.75 22.16 4.13
C PRO A 259 14.87 22.46 5.34
N LYS A 260 14.21 21.43 5.85
CA LYS A 260 13.56 21.50 7.17
C LYS A 260 14.68 21.39 8.21
N GLU A 261 14.83 22.42 9.03
CA GLU A 261 15.86 22.50 10.09
C GLU A 261 15.21 22.31 11.46
N VAL A 262 15.82 21.49 12.30
CA VAL A 262 15.40 21.22 13.68
C VAL A 262 16.60 21.44 14.59
N ARG A 263 16.41 22.25 15.62
CA ARG A 263 17.43 22.50 16.66
C ARG A 263 17.13 21.66 17.88
N LEU A 264 18.12 20.88 18.27
CA LEU A 264 18.01 19.86 19.30
C LEU A 264 18.93 20.19 20.47
N GLY A 265 18.49 19.83 21.68
CA GLY A 265 19.29 19.99 22.90
C GLY A 265 20.49 19.04 22.94
N PRO A 266 21.41 19.23 23.91
CA PRO A 266 22.66 18.47 23.99
C PRO A 266 22.47 16.99 24.37
N THR A 267 21.30 16.63 24.90
CA THR A 267 20.96 15.26 25.32
C THR A 267 20.28 14.43 24.25
N VAL A 268 19.86 15.05 23.13
CA VAL A 268 19.16 14.35 22.05
C VAL A 268 20.19 13.82 21.06
N ASN A 269 20.12 12.52 20.78
CA ASN A 269 20.98 11.83 19.84
C ASN A 269 20.25 10.84 18.92
N ASP A 270 18.92 10.77 19.03
CA ASP A 270 18.02 10.01 18.18
C ASP A 270 16.75 10.82 17.92
N MET A 271 16.23 10.77 16.69
CA MET A 271 15.00 11.45 16.31
C MET A 271 14.30 10.73 15.15
N GLN A 272 12.98 10.59 15.25
CA GLN A 272 12.14 10.16 14.13
C GLN A 272 11.78 11.36 13.25
N LEU A 273 12.01 11.23 11.94
CA LEU A 273 11.48 12.12 10.92
C LEU A 273 10.12 11.59 10.45
N THR A 274 9.15 12.49 10.30
CA THR A 274 7.79 12.19 9.84
C THR A 274 7.41 13.04 8.64
N ASP A 275 6.26 12.73 8.02
CA ASP A 275 5.69 13.50 6.90
C ASP A 275 6.66 13.61 5.71
N LEU A 276 7.40 12.53 5.47
CA LEU A 276 8.28 12.38 4.32
C LEU A 276 7.48 11.88 3.13
N VAL A 277 7.95 12.22 1.93
CA VAL A 277 7.35 11.75 0.68
C VAL A 277 7.84 10.32 0.44
N PRO A 278 6.94 9.36 0.15
CA PRO A 278 7.33 7.98 -0.20
C PRO A 278 8.21 7.89 -1.44
N ASN A 279 9.03 6.84 -1.50
CA ASN A 279 9.94 6.55 -2.62
C ASN A 279 10.78 7.76 -3.07
N THR A 280 11.28 8.54 -2.11
CA THR A 280 12.00 9.78 -2.37
C THR A 280 13.34 9.74 -1.64
N GLU A 281 14.43 10.07 -2.34
CA GLU A 281 15.75 10.22 -1.73
C GLU A 281 15.77 11.51 -0.88
N TYR A 282 16.23 11.40 0.35
CA TYR A 282 16.46 12.52 1.26
C TYR A 282 17.94 12.63 1.60
N ALA A 283 18.44 13.86 1.61
CA ALA A 283 19.73 14.20 2.21
C ALA A 283 19.48 14.69 3.63
N VAL A 284 20.00 13.96 4.61
CA VAL A 284 19.91 14.27 6.04
C VAL A 284 21.28 14.70 6.53
N THR A 285 21.35 15.91 7.09
CA THR A 285 22.58 16.54 7.55
C THR A 285 22.51 16.83 9.04
N VAL A 286 23.53 16.43 9.80
CA VAL A 286 23.68 16.76 11.22
C VAL A 286 24.96 17.56 11.45
N GLN A 287 24.85 18.59 12.30
CA GLN A 287 25.97 19.37 12.83
C GLN A 287 25.87 19.45 14.36
N ALA A 288 26.99 19.30 15.06
CA ALA A 288 27.06 19.62 16.48
C ALA A 288 27.28 21.12 16.65
N VAL A 289 26.53 21.73 17.56
CA VAL A 289 26.72 23.12 17.97
C VAL A 289 27.53 23.10 19.25
N LEU A 290 28.69 23.73 19.23
CA LEU A 290 29.57 23.88 20.36
C LEU A 290 29.61 25.39 20.66
N HIS A 291 28.66 25.95 21.40
CA HIS A 291 28.52 27.40 21.64
C HIS A 291 28.56 28.26 20.36
N ASP A 292 29.66 28.95 20.07
CA ASP A 292 29.89 29.83 18.93
C ASP A 292 30.44 29.12 17.67
N LEU A 293 30.74 27.83 17.79
CA LEU A 293 31.28 27.01 16.71
C LEU A 293 30.30 25.91 16.31
N THR A 294 30.39 25.46 15.06
CA THR A 294 29.71 24.27 14.55
C THR A 294 30.74 23.26 14.06
N SER A 295 30.44 21.97 14.22
CA SER A 295 31.20 20.92 13.55
C SER A 295 31.01 20.99 12.03
N GLU A 296 31.90 20.32 11.30
CA GLU A 296 31.64 20.03 9.89
C GLU A 296 30.31 19.26 9.74
N PRO A 297 29.46 19.60 8.75
CA PRO A 297 28.22 18.86 8.49
C PRO A 297 28.52 17.46 8.01
N VAL A 298 27.86 16.48 8.62
CA VAL A 298 27.81 15.11 8.09
C VAL A 298 26.47 14.90 7.43
N THR A 299 26.51 14.54 6.14
CA THR A 299 25.32 14.30 5.32
C THR A 299 25.29 12.84 4.89
N VAL A 300 24.18 12.17 5.19
CA VAL A 300 23.86 10.82 4.71
C VAL A 300 22.64 10.93 3.80
N ARG A 301 22.63 10.14 2.72
CA ARG A 301 21.47 10.03 1.84
C ARG A 301 20.77 8.71 2.10
N GLU A 302 19.45 8.75 2.10
CA GLU A 302 18.61 7.56 2.25
C GLU A 302 17.31 7.71 1.47
N VAL A 303 16.76 6.60 0.99
CA VAL A 303 15.51 6.58 0.19
C VAL A 303 14.37 6.04 1.04
N THR A 304 13.30 6.82 1.20
CA THR A 304 12.08 6.34 1.85
C THR A 304 11.47 5.17 1.07
N LEU A 305 10.81 4.25 1.76
CA LEU A 305 10.20 3.10 1.09
C LEU A 305 9.02 3.54 0.20
N PRO A 306 8.68 2.79 -0.86
CA PRO A 306 7.43 3.01 -1.57
C PRO A 306 6.23 2.68 -0.67
N LEU A 307 5.07 3.27 -0.99
CA LEU A 307 3.82 2.92 -0.32
C LEU A 307 3.52 1.42 -0.47
N PRO A 308 3.04 0.74 0.59
CA PRO A 308 2.64 -0.65 0.53
C PRO A 308 1.60 -0.87 -0.57
N ARG A 309 1.85 -1.85 -1.44
CA ARG A 309 0.98 -2.22 -2.55
C ARG A 309 0.30 -3.58 -2.34
N PRO A 310 -0.81 -3.87 -3.03
CA PRO A 310 -1.43 -5.19 -3.02
C PRO A 310 -0.46 -6.28 -3.51
N GLN A 311 -0.59 -7.47 -2.93
CA GLN A 311 0.21 -8.65 -3.29
C GLN A 311 -0.68 -9.78 -3.79
N ASP A 312 -0.06 -10.78 -4.41
CA ASP A 312 -0.71 -12.02 -4.87
C ASP A 312 -1.96 -11.78 -5.75
N LEU A 313 -1.85 -10.85 -6.70
CA LEU A 313 -2.91 -10.55 -7.66
C LEU A 313 -3.23 -11.79 -8.51
N LYS A 314 -4.47 -12.27 -8.43
CA LYS A 314 -4.97 -13.43 -9.15
C LYS A 314 -6.18 -13.06 -9.99
N LEU A 315 -6.16 -13.49 -11.24
CA LEU A 315 -7.28 -13.43 -12.16
C LEU A 315 -7.90 -14.83 -12.21
N ARG A 316 -9.20 -14.95 -11.92
CA ARG A 316 -9.94 -16.22 -11.83
C ARG A 316 -11.28 -16.12 -12.53
N ASP A 317 -11.89 -17.29 -12.76
CA ASP A 317 -13.22 -17.42 -13.37
C ASP A 317 -13.37 -16.63 -14.68
N VAL A 318 -12.31 -16.64 -15.49
CA VAL A 318 -12.25 -15.87 -16.73
C VAL A 318 -13.15 -16.52 -17.78
N THR A 319 -14.20 -15.80 -18.19
CA THR A 319 -15.13 -16.18 -19.26
C THR A 319 -14.79 -15.42 -20.55
N HIS A 320 -15.70 -15.42 -21.54
CA HIS A 320 -15.56 -14.59 -22.73
C HIS A 320 -15.79 -13.10 -22.46
N SER A 321 -16.62 -12.76 -21.47
CA SER A 321 -17.04 -11.38 -21.18
C SER A 321 -16.77 -10.89 -19.75
N THR A 322 -16.26 -11.76 -18.86
CA THR A 322 -16.03 -11.41 -17.45
C THR A 322 -14.74 -12.00 -16.89
N MET A 323 -14.19 -11.38 -15.86
CA MET A 323 -13.12 -11.96 -15.03
C MET A 323 -13.19 -11.48 -13.59
N ASN A 324 -12.85 -12.35 -12.65
CA ASN A 324 -12.77 -12.00 -11.23
C ASN A 324 -11.33 -11.70 -10.83
N VAL A 325 -11.12 -10.55 -10.20
CA VAL A 325 -9.83 -10.03 -9.76
C VAL A 325 -9.75 -10.17 -8.24
N PHE A 326 -8.69 -10.81 -7.73
CA PHE A 326 -8.47 -11.04 -6.30
C PHE A 326 -7.06 -10.61 -5.90
N TRP A 327 -6.91 -10.03 -4.72
CA TRP A 327 -5.60 -9.66 -4.15
C TRP A 327 -5.57 -9.84 -2.63
N GLU A 328 -4.38 -9.79 -2.04
CA GLU A 328 -4.24 -9.79 -0.59
C GLU A 328 -4.43 -8.39 0.02
N PRO A 329 -5.03 -8.28 1.23
CA PRO A 329 -5.18 -7.01 1.92
C PRO A 329 -3.84 -6.34 2.19
N VAL A 330 -3.77 -5.03 1.94
CA VAL A 330 -2.57 -4.24 2.19
C VAL A 330 -2.55 -3.77 3.66
N PRO A 331 -1.42 -3.94 4.39
CA PRO A 331 -1.31 -3.44 5.76
C PRO A 331 -1.28 -1.91 5.78
N GLY A 332 -1.87 -1.32 6.83
CA GLY A 332 -1.90 0.13 7.04
C GLY A 332 -3.28 0.75 6.80
N LYS A 333 -3.32 2.08 6.65
CA LYS A 333 -4.55 2.86 6.51
C LYS A 333 -4.94 3.04 5.04
N VAL A 334 -5.37 1.94 4.42
CA VAL A 334 -5.89 1.99 3.04
C VAL A 334 -7.27 2.67 3.04
N ARG A 335 -7.46 3.62 2.12
CA ARG A 335 -8.76 4.30 1.88
C ARG A 335 -9.65 3.53 0.92
N LYS A 336 -9.07 3.05 -0.17
CA LYS A 336 -9.73 2.28 -1.24
C LYS A 336 -8.69 1.57 -2.10
N TYR A 337 -9.14 0.63 -2.92
CA TYR A 337 -8.36 0.07 -4.00
C TYR A 337 -8.84 0.63 -5.33
N ILE A 338 -7.92 0.73 -6.29
CA ILE A 338 -8.24 1.09 -7.66
C ILE A 338 -7.78 -0.06 -8.54
N VAL A 339 -8.72 -0.66 -9.27
CA VAL A 339 -8.47 -1.70 -10.27
C VAL A 339 -8.54 -1.06 -11.64
N ARG A 340 -7.43 -1.10 -12.39
CA ARG A 340 -7.34 -0.61 -13.76
C ARG A 340 -7.16 -1.76 -14.71
N TYR A 341 -7.84 -1.73 -15.85
CA TYR A 341 -7.70 -2.76 -16.86
C TYR A 341 -7.74 -2.15 -18.25
N LYS A 342 -6.96 -2.71 -19.16
CA LYS A 342 -6.89 -2.27 -20.55
C LYS A 342 -6.54 -3.41 -21.48
N THR A 343 -6.92 -3.25 -22.74
CA THR A 343 -6.36 -4.00 -23.87
C THR A 343 -5.17 -3.20 -24.45
N PRO A 344 -4.42 -3.74 -25.41
CA PRO A 344 -3.38 -2.98 -26.12
C PRO A 344 -3.93 -1.81 -26.96
N GLU A 345 -5.21 -1.85 -27.33
CA GLU A 345 -5.84 -0.92 -28.27
C GLU A 345 -6.83 0.06 -27.60
N GLU A 346 -7.42 -0.32 -26.46
CA GLU A 346 -8.35 0.52 -25.70
C GLU A 346 -7.65 1.40 -24.65
N ASP A 347 -8.33 2.48 -24.28
CA ASP A 347 -8.02 3.28 -23.11
C ASP A 347 -8.19 2.50 -21.80
N VAL A 348 -7.52 2.98 -20.75
CA VAL A 348 -7.58 2.38 -19.41
C VAL A 348 -8.96 2.59 -18.80
N LYS A 349 -9.63 1.49 -18.46
CA LYS A 349 -10.86 1.47 -17.66
C LYS A 349 -10.50 1.33 -16.17
N GLU A 350 -11.29 1.95 -15.30
CA GLU A 350 -11.02 2.04 -13.86
C GLU A 350 -12.25 1.65 -13.03
N VAL A 351 -12.02 0.87 -11.97
CA VAL A 351 -13.03 0.48 -10.99
C VAL A 351 -12.49 0.81 -9.59
N GLU A 352 -13.24 1.61 -8.85
CA GLU A 352 -12.96 1.88 -7.44
C GLU A 352 -13.58 0.78 -6.56
N VAL A 353 -12.80 0.24 -5.65
CA VAL A 353 -13.19 -0.84 -4.74
C VAL A 353 -12.99 -0.38 -3.30
N ASP A 354 -13.98 -0.61 -2.45
CA ASP A 354 -13.91 -0.23 -1.04
C ASP A 354 -12.74 -0.92 -0.33
N ARG A 355 -12.16 -0.27 0.68
CA ARG A 355 -11.03 -0.80 1.46
C ARG A 355 -11.31 -2.15 2.14
N SER A 356 -12.57 -2.48 2.41
CA SER A 356 -12.97 -3.73 3.07
C SER A 356 -13.01 -4.92 2.12
N GLU A 357 -13.05 -4.67 0.82
CA GLU A 357 -13.10 -5.69 -0.23
C GLU A 357 -11.70 -5.93 -0.79
N THR A 358 -11.39 -7.19 -1.10
CA THR A 358 -10.14 -7.59 -1.75
C THR A 358 -10.37 -8.37 -3.03
N SER A 359 -11.54 -8.17 -3.62
CA SER A 359 -11.90 -8.69 -4.92
C SER A 359 -12.89 -7.80 -5.65
N THR A 360 -12.95 -7.95 -6.97
CA THR A 360 -13.99 -7.35 -7.82
C THR A 360 -14.18 -8.17 -9.09
N SER A 361 -15.31 -7.98 -9.77
CA SER A 361 -15.63 -8.65 -11.02
C SER A 361 -15.67 -7.62 -12.15
N LEU A 362 -14.84 -7.83 -13.17
CA LEU A 362 -14.83 -7.04 -14.40
C LEU A 362 -15.82 -7.67 -15.38
N LYS A 363 -16.61 -6.83 -16.05
CA LYS A 363 -17.68 -7.22 -16.97
C LYS A 363 -17.53 -6.49 -18.31
N ASP A 364 -18.35 -6.89 -19.28
CA ASP A 364 -18.42 -6.29 -20.62
C ASP A 364 -17.04 -6.29 -21.32
N LEU A 365 -16.32 -7.41 -21.18
CA LEU A 365 -15.02 -7.63 -21.80
C LEU A 365 -15.19 -8.20 -23.20
N PHE A 366 -14.24 -7.88 -24.07
CA PHE A 366 -14.14 -8.48 -25.40
C PHE A 366 -13.63 -9.91 -25.27
N SER A 367 -14.21 -10.84 -26.03
CA SER A 367 -13.79 -12.23 -26.11
C SER A 367 -12.43 -12.38 -26.79
N GLN A 368 -11.72 -13.49 -26.51
CA GLN A 368 -10.38 -13.81 -27.02
C GLN A 368 -9.34 -12.67 -26.92
N THR A 369 -9.51 -11.75 -25.97
CA THR A 369 -8.72 -10.52 -25.89
C THR A 369 -7.83 -10.53 -24.66
N LEU A 370 -6.55 -10.16 -24.83
CA LEU A 370 -5.58 -10.06 -23.75
C LEU A 370 -5.80 -8.77 -22.96
N TYR A 371 -6.15 -8.91 -21.68
CA TYR A 371 -6.27 -7.80 -20.76
C TYR A 371 -5.05 -7.72 -19.84
N THR A 372 -4.56 -6.50 -19.64
CA THR A 372 -3.63 -6.18 -18.56
C THR A 372 -4.41 -5.53 -17.43
N VAL A 373 -4.46 -6.20 -16.28
CA VAL A 373 -5.16 -5.74 -15.07
C VAL A 373 -4.13 -5.33 -14.03
N SER A 374 -4.28 -4.16 -13.45
CA SER A 374 -3.48 -3.67 -12.35
C SER A 374 -4.32 -3.23 -11.17
N VAL A 375 -3.78 -3.43 -9.96
CA VAL A 375 -4.42 -3.02 -8.71
C VAL A 375 -3.47 -2.16 -7.91
N SER A 376 -3.94 -1.01 -7.46
CA SER A 376 -3.23 -0.10 -6.57
C SER A 376 -4.03 0.13 -5.29
N ALA A 377 -3.34 0.35 -4.17
CA ALA A 377 -3.95 0.80 -2.92
C ALA A 377 -3.81 2.32 -2.80
N VAL A 378 -4.88 3.00 -2.40
CA VAL A 378 -4.86 4.45 -2.14
C VAL A 378 -4.77 4.69 -0.64
N HIS A 379 -3.74 5.40 -0.22
CA HIS A 379 -3.49 5.81 1.17
C HIS A 379 -3.76 7.31 1.35
N ASP A 380 -3.60 7.83 2.56
CA ASP A 380 -3.71 9.27 2.84
C ASP A 380 -2.65 10.09 2.07
N GLU A 381 -1.48 9.48 1.84
CA GLU A 381 -0.29 10.12 1.26
C GLU A 381 -0.19 9.95 -0.26
N GLY A 382 -1.03 9.10 -0.87
CA GLY A 382 -1.06 8.89 -2.31
C GLY A 382 -1.41 7.47 -2.74
N GLU A 383 -1.25 7.21 -4.03
CA GLU A 383 -1.45 5.88 -4.63
C GLU A 383 -0.18 5.03 -4.55
N SER A 384 -0.31 3.77 -4.16
CA SER A 384 0.80 2.81 -4.17
C SER A 384 1.22 2.47 -5.60
N PRO A 385 2.46 1.97 -5.81
CA PRO A 385 2.79 1.31 -7.07
C PRO A 385 1.80 0.17 -7.35
N PRO A 386 1.37 -0.03 -8.61
CA PRO A 386 0.44 -1.09 -8.93
C PRO A 386 1.10 -2.48 -8.85
N VAL A 387 0.29 -3.50 -8.57
CA VAL A 387 0.58 -4.90 -8.96
C VAL A 387 -0.19 -5.23 -10.23
N THR A 388 0.43 -5.94 -11.17
CA THR A 388 -0.15 -6.19 -12.50
C THR A 388 -0.17 -7.68 -12.81
N ALA A 389 -1.25 -8.13 -13.45
CA ALA A 389 -1.43 -9.45 -14.01
C ALA A 389 -2.03 -9.34 -15.42
N GLN A 390 -1.88 -10.39 -16.21
CA GLN A 390 -2.44 -10.47 -17.56
C GLN A 390 -3.23 -11.76 -17.71
N GLU A 391 -4.33 -11.71 -18.44
CA GLU A 391 -5.12 -12.89 -18.77
C GLU A 391 -5.90 -12.64 -20.07
N THR A 392 -6.14 -13.71 -20.82
CA THR A 392 -6.91 -13.65 -22.07
C THR A 392 -8.31 -14.20 -21.84
N THR A 393 -9.33 -13.44 -22.22
CA THR A 393 -10.73 -13.90 -22.18
C THR A 393 -10.93 -15.10 -23.09
N ARG A 394 -11.95 -15.91 -22.78
CA ARG A 394 -12.25 -17.13 -23.54
C ARG A 394 -12.96 -16.82 -24.87
N PRO A 395 -12.99 -17.76 -25.83
CA PRO A 395 -13.89 -17.67 -26.98
C PRO A 395 -15.34 -17.65 -26.51
N VAL A 396 -16.21 -16.98 -27.27
CA VAL A 396 -17.64 -16.97 -26.94
C VAL A 396 -18.26 -18.36 -27.06
N PRO A 397 -19.13 -18.75 -26.11
CA PRO A 397 -19.70 -20.09 -26.11
C PRO A 397 -20.76 -20.27 -27.22
N ALA A 398 -20.69 -21.39 -27.91
CA ALA A 398 -21.70 -21.79 -28.89
C ALA A 398 -23.00 -22.23 -28.20
N PRO A 399 -24.17 -22.06 -28.86
CA PRO A 399 -25.41 -22.68 -28.39
C PRO A 399 -25.28 -24.21 -28.40
N THR A 400 -26.09 -24.88 -27.58
CA THR A 400 -26.01 -26.34 -27.43
C THR A 400 -27.37 -27.02 -27.52
N ASN A 401 -27.38 -28.35 -27.54
CA ASN A 401 -28.59 -29.17 -27.43
C ASN A 401 -29.70 -28.85 -28.45
N LEU A 402 -29.35 -28.68 -29.73
CA LEU A 402 -30.34 -28.53 -30.79
C LEU A 402 -31.25 -29.77 -30.85
N LYS A 403 -32.54 -29.56 -30.58
CA LYS A 403 -33.62 -30.55 -30.66
C LYS A 403 -34.58 -30.14 -31.76
N ILE A 404 -34.81 -31.08 -32.68
CA ILE A 404 -35.78 -30.92 -33.77
C ILE A 404 -37.04 -31.72 -33.43
N THR A 405 -38.19 -31.07 -33.51
CA THR A 405 -39.50 -31.63 -33.14
C THR A 405 -40.57 -31.20 -34.16
N GLU A 406 -41.80 -31.70 -34.01
CA GLU A 406 -42.94 -31.34 -34.87
C GLU A 406 -42.65 -31.51 -36.38
N VAL A 407 -41.92 -32.58 -36.74
CA VAL A 407 -41.49 -32.80 -38.13
C VAL A 407 -42.69 -33.16 -39.01
N THR A 408 -42.95 -32.30 -40.00
CA THR A 408 -43.97 -32.46 -41.03
C THR A 408 -43.33 -32.47 -42.42
N SER A 409 -44.09 -32.82 -43.44
CA SER A 409 -43.59 -32.82 -44.82
C SER A 409 -43.23 -31.42 -45.36
N GLU A 410 -43.58 -30.35 -44.65
CA GLU A 410 -43.38 -28.96 -45.08
C GLU A 410 -42.66 -28.10 -44.04
N GLY A 411 -42.17 -28.70 -42.95
CA GLY A 411 -41.53 -27.93 -41.87
C GLY A 411 -41.25 -28.72 -40.61
N PHE A 412 -40.49 -28.13 -39.70
CA PHE A 412 -40.18 -28.67 -38.37
C PHE A 412 -39.85 -27.52 -37.40
N ARG A 413 -39.80 -27.81 -36.10
CA ARG A 413 -39.41 -26.84 -35.06
C ARG A 413 -38.02 -27.18 -34.51
N GLY A 414 -37.11 -26.21 -34.55
CA GLY A 414 -35.84 -26.25 -33.83
C GLY A 414 -35.97 -25.59 -32.46
N THR A 415 -35.33 -26.18 -31.46
CA THR A 415 -35.16 -25.63 -30.10
C THR A 415 -33.72 -25.88 -29.65
N TRP A 416 -33.07 -24.92 -28.99
CA TRP A 416 -31.69 -25.05 -28.51
C TRP A 416 -31.53 -24.43 -27.11
N ASP A 417 -30.39 -24.69 -26.48
CA ASP A 417 -29.99 -24.07 -25.22
C ASP A 417 -28.97 -22.96 -25.50
N HIS A 418 -29.06 -21.85 -24.75
CA HIS A 418 -28.13 -20.73 -24.89
C HIS A 418 -26.70 -21.13 -24.49
N GLY A 419 -25.69 -20.57 -25.18
CA GLY A 419 -24.28 -20.77 -24.83
C GLY A 419 -23.88 -20.04 -23.55
N ALA A 420 -24.37 -18.82 -23.38
CA ALA A 420 -24.28 -18.02 -22.16
C ALA A 420 -25.49 -17.09 -22.02
N SER A 421 -25.63 -16.43 -20.87
CA SER A 421 -26.77 -15.56 -20.56
C SER A 421 -26.75 -14.21 -21.28
N ASP A 422 -25.62 -13.81 -21.84
CA ASP A 422 -25.36 -12.51 -22.47
C ASP A 422 -25.37 -12.56 -24.00
N VAL A 423 -25.91 -13.64 -24.60
CA VAL A 423 -26.13 -13.71 -26.05
C VAL A 423 -27.01 -12.53 -26.49
N SER A 424 -26.58 -11.80 -27.51
CA SER A 424 -27.32 -10.64 -28.03
C SER A 424 -28.31 -11.04 -29.12
N LEU A 425 -27.88 -11.85 -30.08
CA LEU A 425 -28.67 -12.28 -31.23
C LEU A 425 -28.31 -13.72 -31.62
N TYR A 426 -29.21 -14.39 -32.33
CA TYR A 426 -28.92 -15.63 -33.05
C TYR A 426 -29.04 -15.40 -34.55
N ARG A 427 -28.01 -15.80 -35.31
CA ARG A 427 -28.09 -15.96 -36.75
C ARG A 427 -28.40 -17.41 -37.06
N ILE A 428 -29.49 -17.66 -37.77
CA ILE A 428 -29.93 -19.02 -38.10
C ILE A 428 -29.98 -19.15 -39.60
N THR A 429 -29.27 -20.14 -40.13
CA THR A 429 -29.30 -20.48 -41.55
C THR A 429 -29.79 -21.90 -41.76
N TRP A 430 -30.59 -22.11 -42.81
CA TRP A 430 -31.02 -23.46 -43.18
C TRP A 430 -31.15 -23.62 -44.69
N ALA A 431 -30.82 -24.82 -45.18
CA ALA A 431 -30.89 -25.14 -46.60
C ALA A 431 -31.08 -26.63 -46.83
N PRO A 432 -31.60 -27.05 -48.00
CA PRO A 432 -31.45 -28.43 -48.44
C PRO A 432 -29.97 -28.84 -48.40
N PHE A 433 -29.68 -30.04 -47.93
CA PHE A 433 -28.31 -30.53 -47.78
C PHE A 433 -27.55 -30.44 -49.11
N GLY A 434 -26.40 -29.74 -49.09
CA GLY A 434 -25.57 -29.49 -50.27
C GLY A 434 -26.03 -28.34 -51.18
N SER A 435 -27.11 -27.63 -50.84
CA SER A 435 -27.51 -26.40 -51.53
C SER A 435 -26.60 -25.23 -51.15
N SER A 436 -26.24 -24.39 -52.13
CA SER A 436 -25.58 -23.11 -51.89
C SER A 436 -26.56 -22.04 -51.39
N ASP A 437 -27.85 -22.17 -51.75
CA ASP A 437 -28.87 -21.18 -51.44
C ASP A 437 -29.40 -21.43 -50.02
N LYS A 438 -28.78 -20.74 -49.06
CA LYS A 438 -29.19 -20.77 -47.65
C LYS A 438 -30.26 -19.72 -47.39
N MET A 439 -31.31 -20.14 -46.69
CA MET A 439 -32.24 -19.22 -46.04
C MET A 439 -31.60 -18.73 -44.74
N GLU A 440 -31.89 -17.49 -44.34
CA GLU A 440 -31.32 -16.87 -43.14
C GLU A 440 -32.40 -16.10 -42.38
N THR A 441 -32.30 -16.09 -41.05
CA THR A 441 -33.05 -15.20 -40.17
C THR A 441 -32.22 -14.82 -38.94
N ILE A 442 -32.61 -13.73 -38.29
CA ILE A 442 -32.00 -13.25 -37.06
C ILE A 442 -33.07 -13.22 -35.97
N LEU A 443 -32.74 -13.80 -34.82
CA LEU A 443 -33.58 -13.81 -33.62
C LEU A 443 -32.89 -13.05 -32.49
N ASN A 444 -33.69 -12.60 -31.52
CA ASN A 444 -33.14 -11.98 -30.31
C ASN A 444 -32.48 -13.03 -29.41
N GLY A 445 -31.52 -12.60 -28.59
CA GLY A 445 -30.74 -13.50 -27.72
C GLY A 445 -31.55 -14.20 -26.63
N ASP A 446 -32.75 -13.73 -26.30
CA ASP A 446 -33.69 -14.37 -25.38
C ASP A 446 -34.56 -15.47 -26.04
N GLU A 447 -34.54 -15.56 -27.37
CA GLU A 447 -35.26 -16.58 -28.12
C GLU A 447 -34.40 -17.83 -28.31
N ASN A 448 -35.03 -19.01 -28.22
CA ASN A 448 -34.35 -20.28 -28.33
C ASN A 448 -35.12 -21.33 -29.17
N THR A 449 -36.08 -20.86 -29.98
CA THR A 449 -36.88 -21.70 -30.86
C THR A 449 -37.21 -21.02 -32.18
N LEU A 450 -37.24 -21.81 -33.25
CA LEU A 450 -37.68 -21.36 -34.57
C LEU A 450 -38.51 -22.45 -35.25
N VAL A 451 -39.60 -22.05 -35.92
CA VAL A 451 -40.37 -22.92 -36.81
C VAL A 451 -39.91 -22.70 -38.24
N PHE A 452 -39.39 -23.75 -38.86
CA PHE A 452 -38.98 -23.75 -40.26
C PHE A 452 -40.17 -24.20 -41.09
N GLU A 453 -40.76 -23.28 -41.85
CA GLU A 453 -41.96 -23.53 -42.68
C GLU A 453 -41.63 -23.49 -44.17
N ASN A 454 -42.58 -23.95 -45.00
CA ASN A 454 -42.48 -23.96 -46.47
C ASN A 454 -41.28 -24.75 -47.01
N LEU A 455 -40.91 -25.82 -46.32
CA LEU A 455 -39.84 -26.72 -46.71
C LEU A 455 -40.32 -27.73 -47.76
N ASN A 456 -39.39 -28.22 -48.58
CA ASN A 456 -39.67 -29.25 -49.57
C ASN A 456 -39.84 -30.61 -48.88
N PRO A 457 -40.86 -31.41 -49.22
CA PRO A 457 -41.01 -32.77 -48.73
C PRO A 457 -39.86 -33.69 -49.15
N ASN A 458 -39.62 -34.75 -48.38
CA ASN A 458 -38.59 -35.77 -48.65
C ASN A 458 -37.19 -35.17 -48.88
N THR A 459 -36.87 -34.07 -48.21
CA THR A 459 -35.61 -33.34 -48.38
C THR A 459 -34.90 -33.23 -47.05
N VAL A 460 -33.59 -33.51 -47.04
CA VAL A 460 -32.75 -33.32 -45.85
C VAL A 460 -32.40 -31.85 -45.79
N TYR A 461 -32.68 -31.20 -44.67
CA TYR A 461 -32.28 -29.84 -44.39
C TYR A 461 -31.15 -29.84 -43.35
N GLU A 462 -30.14 -29.03 -43.60
CA GLU A 462 -29.11 -28.69 -42.62
C GLU A 462 -29.47 -27.32 -42.02
N VAL A 463 -29.42 -27.23 -40.70
CA VAL A 463 -29.66 -26.03 -39.91
C VAL A 463 -28.37 -25.68 -39.19
N SER A 464 -27.93 -24.43 -39.30
CA SER A 464 -26.82 -23.87 -38.53
C SER A 464 -27.32 -22.71 -37.68
N ILE A 465 -26.92 -22.70 -36.41
CA ILE A 465 -27.29 -21.68 -35.43
C ILE A 465 -26.00 -21.10 -34.86
N THR A 466 -25.80 -19.79 -35.07
CA THR A 466 -24.63 -19.04 -34.62
C THR A 466 -25.08 -18.01 -33.59
N ALA A 467 -24.46 -17.98 -32.41
CA ALA A 467 -24.72 -16.95 -31.40
C ALA A 467 -23.83 -15.73 -31.64
N ILE A 468 -24.40 -14.53 -31.52
CA ILE A 468 -23.69 -13.25 -31.65
C ILE A 468 -23.74 -12.54 -30.29
N TYR A 469 -22.57 -12.10 -29.82
CA TYR A 469 -22.39 -11.51 -28.49
C TYR A 469 -22.25 -9.97 -28.54
N PRO A 470 -22.31 -9.26 -27.39
CA PRO A 470 -22.30 -7.80 -27.35
C PRO A 470 -21.03 -7.16 -27.93
N ASP A 471 -19.93 -7.91 -27.93
CA ASP A 471 -18.64 -7.53 -28.52
C ASP A 471 -18.57 -7.81 -30.03
N GLU A 472 -19.71 -8.10 -30.66
CA GLU A 472 -19.89 -8.46 -32.07
C GLU A 472 -19.21 -9.77 -32.50
N SER A 473 -18.70 -10.55 -31.55
CA SER A 473 -18.12 -11.86 -31.85
C SER A 473 -19.20 -12.90 -32.12
N GLU A 474 -18.91 -13.79 -33.08
CA GLU A 474 -19.77 -14.91 -33.45
C GLU A 474 -19.21 -16.21 -32.87
N SER A 475 -20.08 -17.06 -32.32
CA SER A 475 -19.70 -18.39 -31.83
C SER A 475 -19.42 -19.38 -32.96
N ASP A 476 -18.88 -20.54 -32.61
CA ASP A 476 -18.97 -21.69 -33.50
C ASP A 476 -20.45 -22.04 -33.78
N ASP A 477 -20.69 -22.63 -34.95
CA ASP A 477 -22.01 -23.02 -35.42
C ASP A 477 -22.52 -24.29 -34.70
N LEU A 478 -23.73 -24.22 -34.15
CA LEU A 478 -24.48 -25.40 -33.74
C LEU A 478 -25.24 -25.96 -34.95
N ILE A 479 -24.75 -27.07 -35.48
CA ILE A 479 -25.29 -27.70 -36.69
C ILE A 479 -26.21 -28.87 -36.33
N GLY A 480 -27.38 -28.93 -36.96
CA GLY A 480 -28.29 -30.06 -36.94
C GLY A 480 -28.83 -30.38 -38.33
N SER A 481 -29.33 -31.59 -38.53
CA SER A 481 -29.99 -31.96 -39.77
C SER A 481 -31.25 -32.75 -39.52
N GLU A 482 -32.25 -32.56 -40.37
CA GLU A 482 -33.52 -33.29 -40.31
C GLU A 482 -34.05 -33.54 -41.72
N ARG A 483 -34.70 -34.69 -41.94
CA ARG A 483 -35.36 -35.00 -43.20
C ARG A 483 -36.86 -34.78 -43.07
N THR A 484 -37.42 -33.90 -43.90
CA THR A 484 -38.87 -33.78 -44.03
C THR A 484 -39.44 -35.10 -44.59
N PRO A 485 -40.50 -35.68 -44.00
CA PRO A 485 -41.12 -36.86 -44.55
C PRO A 485 -41.73 -36.58 -45.93
N PRO A 486 -41.85 -37.61 -46.79
CA PRO A 486 -42.56 -37.47 -48.05
C PRO A 486 -44.04 -37.11 -47.81
N LYS A 487 -44.64 -36.43 -48.78
CA LYS A 487 -46.10 -36.35 -48.89
C LYS A 487 -46.65 -37.78 -48.98
N SER A 488 -47.70 -38.07 -48.22
CA SER A 488 -48.36 -39.38 -48.27
C SER A 488 -49.78 -39.25 -48.78
N GLY A 489 -50.40 -40.40 -49.09
CA GLY A 489 -51.82 -40.47 -49.44
C GLY A 489 -52.70 -40.50 -48.18
N PRO A 490 -54.04 -40.38 -48.35
CA PRO A 490 -54.98 -40.58 -47.26
C PRO A 490 -54.88 -42.00 -46.69
N ARG A 491 -55.27 -42.18 -45.42
CA ARG A 491 -55.16 -43.46 -44.69
C ARG A 491 -56.49 -43.85 -44.05
N ASN A 492 -56.60 -45.09 -43.59
CA ASN A 492 -57.76 -45.61 -42.83
C ASN A 492 -59.14 -45.28 -43.42
N LEU A 493 -59.39 -45.70 -44.68
CA LEU A 493 -60.66 -45.45 -45.35
C LEU A 493 -61.76 -46.34 -44.79
N GLN A 494 -62.82 -45.69 -44.33
CA GLN A 494 -63.99 -46.30 -43.75
C GLN A 494 -65.20 -45.98 -44.63
N VAL A 495 -65.95 -47.02 -44.98
CA VAL A 495 -67.21 -46.90 -45.72
C VAL A 495 -68.34 -47.38 -44.83
N TYR A 496 -69.30 -46.52 -44.53
CA TYR A 496 -70.38 -46.78 -43.57
C TYR A 496 -71.67 -46.06 -43.96
N ASN A 497 -72.73 -46.22 -43.16
CA ASN A 497 -74.06 -45.64 -43.39
C ASN A 497 -74.63 -45.94 -44.80
N ALA A 498 -74.52 -47.21 -45.22
CA ALA A 498 -75.05 -47.65 -46.49
C ALA A 498 -76.59 -47.60 -46.53
N THR A 499 -77.14 -46.94 -47.55
CA THR A 499 -78.57 -46.97 -47.90
C THR A 499 -78.76 -47.75 -49.21
N SER A 500 -79.98 -47.80 -49.72
CA SER A 500 -80.26 -48.36 -51.05
C SER A 500 -79.67 -47.54 -52.20
N ASN A 501 -79.19 -46.31 -51.97
CA ASN A 501 -78.65 -45.45 -53.03
C ASN A 501 -77.46 -44.55 -52.63
N SER A 502 -76.89 -44.73 -51.44
CA SER A 502 -75.79 -43.90 -50.94
C SER A 502 -74.81 -44.65 -50.03
N LEU A 503 -73.57 -44.16 -49.98
CA LEU A 503 -72.51 -44.61 -49.07
C LEU A 503 -71.79 -43.39 -48.48
N THR A 504 -71.47 -43.42 -47.18
CA THR A 504 -70.60 -42.41 -46.56
C THR A 504 -69.18 -42.94 -46.51
N VAL A 505 -68.22 -42.13 -46.98
CA VAL A 505 -66.80 -42.48 -47.05
C VAL A 505 -66.03 -41.49 -46.19
N LYS A 506 -65.22 -41.97 -45.26
CA LYS A 506 -64.35 -41.17 -44.37
C LYS A 506 -62.92 -41.73 -44.38
N TRP A 507 -61.92 -40.87 -44.22
CA TRP A 507 -60.51 -41.27 -44.14
C TRP A 507 -59.74 -40.39 -43.14
N ASP A 508 -58.54 -40.82 -42.81
CA ASP A 508 -57.54 -40.01 -42.11
C ASP A 508 -56.80 -39.13 -43.13
N PRO A 509 -56.61 -37.84 -42.83
CA PRO A 509 -55.94 -36.91 -43.74
C PRO A 509 -54.54 -37.38 -44.15
N ALA A 510 -54.18 -37.07 -45.39
CA ALA A 510 -52.87 -37.28 -45.94
C ALA A 510 -51.84 -36.28 -45.34
N SER A 511 -50.55 -36.65 -45.31
CA SER A 511 -49.51 -35.77 -44.74
C SER A 511 -49.08 -34.66 -45.71
N GLY A 512 -49.12 -33.42 -45.24
CA GLY A 512 -48.81 -32.21 -46.01
C GLY A 512 -50.05 -31.41 -46.38
N ARG A 513 -49.87 -30.28 -47.07
CA ARG A 513 -50.97 -29.37 -47.42
C ARG A 513 -51.73 -29.85 -48.66
N VAL A 514 -52.64 -30.79 -48.46
CA VAL A 514 -53.56 -31.27 -49.50
C VAL A 514 -54.44 -30.12 -49.98
N GLN A 515 -54.52 -29.88 -51.29
CA GLN A 515 -55.44 -28.92 -51.86
C GLN A 515 -56.86 -29.48 -51.95
N LYS A 516 -56.98 -30.71 -52.48
CA LYS A 516 -58.25 -31.38 -52.75
C LYS A 516 -58.10 -32.89 -52.59
N TYR A 517 -59.18 -33.57 -52.24
CA TYR A 517 -59.28 -35.03 -52.38
C TYR A 517 -60.17 -35.36 -53.57
N ARG A 518 -59.71 -36.26 -54.44
CA ARG A 518 -60.49 -36.82 -55.54
C ARG A 518 -60.99 -38.20 -55.15
N ILE A 519 -62.30 -38.37 -55.13
CA ILE A 519 -62.98 -39.61 -54.76
C ILE A 519 -63.61 -40.19 -56.01
N THR A 520 -63.13 -41.36 -56.40
CA THR A 520 -63.53 -42.06 -57.61
C THR A 520 -64.19 -43.38 -57.22
N TYR A 521 -65.39 -43.65 -57.72
CA TYR A 521 -66.17 -44.81 -57.32
C TYR A 521 -66.87 -45.46 -58.51
N GLN A 522 -66.87 -46.79 -58.53
CA GLN A 522 -67.48 -47.58 -59.59
C GLN A 522 -68.06 -48.89 -59.04
N PRO A 523 -69.10 -49.47 -59.68
CA PRO A 523 -69.57 -50.81 -59.33
C PRO A 523 -68.43 -51.83 -59.45
N SER A 524 -68.20 -52.62 -58.42
CA SER A 524 -67.17 -53.66 -58.40
C SER A 524 -67.45 -54.80 -59.40
N THR A 525 -68.67 -54.89 -59.91
CA THR A 525 -69.09 -55.86 -60.94
C THR A 525 -68.60 -55.49 -62.35
N GLY A 526 -68.07 -54.28 -62.57
CA GLY A 526 -67.60 -53.81 -63.88
C GLY A 526 -68.70 -53.29 -64.82
N GLU A 527 -69.98 -53.49 -64.50
CA GLU A 527 -71.14 -53.05 -65.31
C GLU A 527 -71.59 -51.61 -64.99
N GLY A 528 -70.66 -50.66 -64.95
CA GLY A 528 -70.98 -49.25 -64.77
C GLY A 528 -69.81 -48.31 -64.98
N ASN A 529 -70.14 -47.08 -65.36
CA ASN A 529 -69.15 -46.02 -65.55
C ASN A 529 -68.56 -45.57 -64.21
N GLU A 530 -67.28 -45.24 -64.23
CA GLU A 530 -66.57 -44.63 -63.12
C GLU A 530 -67.10 -43.21 -62.86
N GLN A 531 -67.46 -42.92 -61.62
CA GLN A 531 -67.92 -41.60 -61.19
C GLN A 531 -66.86 -40.97 -60.30
N THR A 532 -66.68 -39.65 -60.42
CA THR A 532 -65.70 -38.91 -59.62
C THR A 532 -66.35 -37.71 -58.94
N THR A 533 -65.96 -37.45 -57.69
CA THR A 533 -66.26 -36.22 -56.97
C THR A 533 -65.00 -35.67 -56.31
N THR A 534 -64.94 -34.36 -56.10
CA THR A 534 -63.76 -33.71 -55.53
C THR A 534 -64.19 -32.82 -54.38
N ILE A 535 -63.48 -32.91 -53.25
CA ILE A 535 -63.76 -32.11 -52.06
C ILE A 535 -62.51 -31.33 -51.62
N GLY A 536 -62.68 -30.31 -50.77
CA GLY A 536 -61.57 -29.49 -50.29
C GLY A 536 -60.59 -30.29 -49.41
N GLY A 537 -59.31 -29.97 -49.44
CA GLY A 537 -58.27 -30.72 -48.70
C GLY A 537 -58.38 -30.69 -47.18
N ARG A 538 -59.19 -29.79 -46.60
CA ARG A 538 -59.55 -29.80 -45.17
C ARG A 538 -60.68 -30.78 -44.82
N GLN A 539 -61.36 -31.34 -45.82
CA GLN A 539 -62.43 -32.30 -45.62
C GLN A 539 -61.89 -33.72 -45.72
N ASN A 540 -62.41 -34.60 -44.87
CA ASN A 540 -62.00 -36.00 -44.80
C ASN A 540 -63.18 -37.00 -44.85
N SER A 541 -64.35 -36.53 -45.26
CA SER A 541 -65.56 -37.33 -45.39
C SER A 541 -66.46 -36.81 -46.50
N VAL A 542 -67.14 -37.71 -47.23
CA VAL A 542 -68.10 -37.40 -48.28
C VAL A 542 -69.24 -38.42 -48.33
N VAL A 543 -70.44 -37.98 -48.69
CA VAL A 543 -71.58 -38.87 -48.97
C VAL A 543 -71.72 -39.06 -50.48
N LEU A 544 -71.49 -40.28 -50.96
CA LEU A 544 -71.71 -40.68 -52.33
C LEU A 544 -73.19 -41.00 -52.51
N GLN A 545 -73.86 -40.35 -53.46
CA GLN A 545 -75.31 -40.48 -53.70
C GLN A 545 -75.59 -40.97 -55.13
N LYS A 546 -76.85 -41.33 -55.42
CA LYS A 546 -77.31 -41.82 -56.73
C LYS A 546 -76.67 -43.15 -57.16
N LEU A 547 -76.36 -44.00 -56.18
CA LEU A 547 -75.82 -45.35 -56.38
C LEU A 547 -76.94 -46.35 -56.71
N LYS A 548 -76.61 -47.44 -57.39
CA LYS A 548 -77.53 -48.55 -57.66
C LYS A 548 -77.77 -49.36 -56.36
N PRO A 549 -79.01 -49.80 -56.08
CA PRO A 549 -79.30 -50.68 -54.95
C PRO A 549 -78.61 -52.04 -55.05
N ASP A 550 -78.40 -52.70 -53.91
CA ASP A 550 -77.73 -54.01 -53.75
C ASP A 550 -76.38 -54.18 -54.48
N THR A 551 -75.68 -53.08 -54.75
CA THR A 551 -74.51 -53.09 -55.64
C THR A 551 -73.24 -52.86 -54.84
N PRO A 552 -72.21 -53.73 -54.95
CA PRO A 552 -70.90 -53.47 -54.38
C PRO A 552 -70.18 -52.40 -55.20
N TYR A 553 -69.55 -51.44 -54.52
CA TYR A 553 -68.77 -50.35 -55.08
C TYR A 553 -67.32 -50.42 -54.60
N THR A 554 -66.41 -50.19 -55.54
CA THR A 554 -65.00 -49.91 -55.28
C THR A 554 -64.83 -48.40 -55.23
N ILE A 555 -64.30 -47.86 -54.12
CA ILE A 555 -64.10 -46.43 -53.90
C ILE A 555 -62.61 -46.17 -53.70
N THR A 556 -62.05 -45.26 -54.50
CA THR A 556 -60.67 -44.81 -54.43
C THR A 556 -60.62 -43.34 -54.04
N VAL A 557 -59.84 -43.00 -53.00
CA VAL A 557 -59.61 -41.62 -52.58
C VAL A 557 -58.14 -41.27 -52.84
N SER A 558 -57.92 -40.24 -53.64
CA SER A 558 -56.60 -39.72 -54.02
C SER A 558 -56.39 -38.33 -53.41
N SER A 559 -55.23 -38.09 -52.78
CA SER A 559 -54.82 -36.75 -52.33
C SER A 559 -54.19 -35.96 -53.48
N LEU A 560 -54.66 -34.74 -53.71
CA LEU A 560 -54.12 -33.82 -54.72
C LEU A 560 -53.41 -32.65 -54.03
N TYR A 561 -52.13 -32.50 -54.35
CA TYR A 561 -51.24 -31.42 -53.94
C TYR A 561 -51.01 -30.46 -55.13
N PRO A 562 -50.43 -29.26 -54.91
CA PRO A 562 -50.17 -28.30 -56.00
C PRO A 562 -49.31 -28.88 -57.13
N ASP A 563 -48.42 -29.81 -56.78
CA ASP A 563 -47.40 -30.46 -57.61
C ASP A 563 -47.82 -31.84 -58.17
N GLY A 564 -49.01 -32.35 -57.80
CA GLY A 564 -49.53 -33.61 -58.33
C GLY A 564 -50.30 -34.47 -57.32
N GLU A 565 -50.55 -35.73 -57.68
CA GLU A 565 -51.23 -36.70 -56.82
C GLU A 565 -50.25 -37.34 -55.82
N GLY A 566 -50.43 -37.10 -54.52
CA GLY A 566 -49.50 -37.58 -53.48
C GLY A 566 -49.88 -38.93 -52.87
N GLY A 567 -50.62 -39.75 -53.63
CA GLY A 567 -51.03 -41.10 -53.22
C GLY A 567 -52.54 -41.29 -53.21
N ARG A 568 -52.94 -42.56 -53.25
CA ARG A 568 -54.34 -42.98 -53.27
C ARG A 568 -54.57 -44.20 -52.40
N MET A 569 -55.81 -44.37 -51.96
CA MET A 569 -56.25 -45.55 -51.25
C MET A 569 -57.58 -46.05 -51.78
N THR A 570 -57.84 -47.34 -51.69
CA THR A 570 -59.07 -47.96 -52.18
C THR A 570 -59.75 -48.73 -51.06
N GLY A 571 -61.07 -48.60 -50.96
CA GLY A 571 -61.91 -49.44 -50.12
C GLY A 571 -63.17 -49.88 -50.85
N ARG A 572 -63.96 -50.72 -50.20
CA ARG A 572 -65.18 -51.31 -50.76
C ARG A 572 -66.36 -51.03 -49.85
N GLY A 573 -67.52 -50.79 -50.44
CA GLY A 573 -68.79 -50.67 -49.72
C GLY A 573 -69.93 -51.22 -50.58
N LYS A 574 -70.95 -51.82 -49.97
CA LYS A 574 -72.11 -52.35 -50.68
C LYS A 574 -73.35 -51.55 -50.28
N THR A 575 -74.11 -51.04 -51.24
CA THR A 575 -75.42 -50.44 -50.97
C THR A 575 -76.40 -51.52 -50.49
N LYS A 576 -77.37 -51.13 -49.68
CA LYS A 576 -78.42 -52.05 -49.24
C LYS A 576 -79.32 -52.44 -50.41
N PRO A 577 -79.94 -53.63 -50.39
CA PRO A 577 -80.97 -53.96 -51.36
C PRO A 577 -82.14 -52.97 -51.28
N LEU A 578 -82.84 -52.84 -52.41
CA LEU A 578 -84.09 -52.09 -52.44
C LEU A 578 -85.10 -52.88 -51.61
N ASN A 579 -85.30 -52.49 -50.36
CA ASN A 579 -86.21 -53.19 -49.46
C ASN A 579 -87.65 -53.07 -50.01
N THR A 580 -88.34 -54.20 -50.08
CA THR A 580 -89.79 -54.24 -50.28
C THR A 580 -90.54 -53.98 -48.97
N VAL A 581 -91.83 -53.71 -49.05
CA VAL A 581 -92.71 -53.51 -47.89
C VAL A 581 -92.70 -54.74 -46.97
N ARG A 582 -92.79 -54.53 -45.65
CA ARG A 582 -92.80 -55.61 -44.64
C ARG A 582 -94.16 -55.66 -43.95
N ASN A 583 -94.48 -56.79 -43.30
CA ASN A 583 -95.70 -56.96 -42.51
C ASN A 583 -97.01 -56.65 -43.27
N LEU A 584 -97.10 -57.07 -44.53
CA LEU A 584 -98.33 -56.97 -45.30
C LEU A 584 -99.42 -57.82 -44.64
N ARG A 585 -100.53 -57.18 -44.26
CA ARG A 585 -101.67 -57.80 -43.56
C ARG A 585 -102.95 -57.39 -44.26
N VAL A 586 -103.82 -58.37 -44.47
CA VAL A 586 -105.19 -58.17 -44.91
C VAL A 586 -106.10 -58.28 -43.68
N TYR A 587 -107.05 -57.35 -43.53
CA TYR A 587 -107.94 -57.28 -42.37
C TYR A 587 -109.32 -56.73 -42.77
N ASP A 588 -110.30 -56.88 -41.87
CA ASP A 588 -111.70 -56.44 -42.02
C ASP A 588 -112.36 -56.80 -43.37
N PRO A 589 -112.50 -58.10 -43.71
CA PRO A 589 -113.19 -58.52 -44.92
C PRO A 589 -114.69 -58.23 -44.87
N SER A 590 -115.26 -57.71 -45.96
CA SER A 590 -116.70 -57.59 -46.18
C SER A 590 -117.15 -58.42 -47.40
N THR A 591 -118.44 -58.40 -47.73
CA THR A 591 -118.96 -59.07 -48.94
C THR A 591 -118.42 -58.49 -50.26
N SER A 592 -117.74 -57.33 -50.25
CA SER A 592 -117.19 -56.71 -51.47
C SER A 592 -115.91 -55.88 -51.28
N THR A 593 -115.26 -55.93 -50.10
CA THR A 593 -114.06 -55.14 -49.79
C THR A 593 -113.05 -55.87 -48.90
N LEU A 594 -111.76 -55.57 -49.07
CA LEU A 594 -110.65 -56.01 -48.20
C LEU A 594 -109.73 -54.83 -47.86
N ASN A 595 -109.35 -54.67 -46.58
CA ASN A 595 -108.35 -53.69 -46.18
C ASN A 595 -106.96 -54.34 -46.15
N VAL A 596 -105.96 -53.70 -46.76
CA VAL A 596 -104.57 -54.16 -46.77
C VAL A 596 -103.69 -53.10 -46.13
N ARG A 597 -102.76 -53.48 -45.25
CA ARG A 597 -101.78 -52.57 -44.64
C ARG A 597 -100.38 -53.19 -44.60
N TRP A 598 -99.33 -52.38 -44.62
CA TRP A 598 -97.93 -52.81 -44.50
C TRP A 598 -97.10 -51.76 -43.76
N ASP A 599 -95.86 -52.11 -43.42
CA ASP A 599 -94.86 -51.17 -42.91
C ASP A 599 -94.13 -50.50 -44.08
N HIS A 600 -93.81 -49.21 -43.96
CA HIS A 600 -93.06 -48.49 -44.98
C HIS A 600 -91.70 -49.16 -45.26
N ALA A 601 -91.37 -49.34 -46.55
CA ALA A 601 -90.03 -49.70 -46.97
C ALA A 601 -88.98 -48.65 -46.53
N GLU A 602 -87.77 -49.09 -46.17
CA GLU A 602 -86.67 -48.17 -45.79
C GLU A 602 -86.34 -47.20 -46.95
N GLY A 603 -86.38 -45.89 -46.67
CA GLY A 603 -86.15 -44.80 -47.63
C GLY A 603 -87.41 -43.94 -47.83
N ASN A 604 -87.40 -43.09 -48.87
CA ASN A 604 -88.56 -42.30 -49.30
C ASN A 604 -89.14 -42.89 -50.60
N PRO A 605 -89.96 -43.95 -50.52
CA PRO A 605 -90.58 -44.54 -51.71
C PRO A 605 -91.49 -43.52 -52.38
N ARG A 606 -91.47 -43.48 -53.71
CA ARG A 606 -92.35 -42.59 -54.49
C ARG A 606 -93.77 -43.13 -54.60
N GLN A 607 -93.88 -44.45 -54.70
CA GLN A 607 -95.14 -45.18 -54.86
C GLN A 607 -94.96 -46.64 -54.43
N TYR A 608 -96.02 -47.25 -53.94
CA TYR A 608 -96.18 -48.70 -53.80
C TYR A 608 -97.08 -49.23 -54.91
N LYS A 609 -96.87 -50.49 -55.30
CA LYS A 609 -97.75 -51.21 -56.23
C LYS A 609 -98.30 -52.41 -55.48
N LEU A 610 -99.60 -52.41 -55.23
CA LEU A 610 -100.30 -53.53 -54.58
C LEU A 610 -100.92 -54.41 -55.66
N PHE A 611 -100.55 -55.69 -55.67
CA PHE A 611 -101.10 -56.69 -56.58
C PHE A 611 -102.00 -57.64 -55.80
N TYR A 612 -103.17 -57.98 -56.34
CA TYR A 612 -104.07 -58.97 -55.73
C TYR A 612 -104.83 -59.77 -56.80
N ALA A 613 -105.18 -61.01 -56.48
CA ALA A 613 -105.96 -61.89 -57.35
C ALA A 613 -106.83 -62.84 -56.49
N PRO A 614 -108.00 -63.31 -56.99
CA PRO A 614 -108.78 -64.32 -56.31
C PRO A 614 -108.03 -65.65 -56.17
N ALA A 615 -108.05 -66.26 -54.98
CA ALA A 615 -107.37 -67.53 -54.72
C ALA A 615 -107.93 -68.71 -55.56
N ALA A 616 -109.18 -68.62 -56.01
CA ALA A 616 -109.82 -69.61 -56.89
C ALA A 616 -109.34 -69.55 -58.36
N GLY A 617 -108.47 -68.59 -58.70
CA GLY A 617 -107.94 -68.37 -60.05
C GLY A 617 -108.71 -67.28 -60.81
N GLY A 618 -108.02 -66.18 -61.14
CA GLY A 618 -108.54 -65.01 -61.87
C GLY A 618 -107.41 -64.06 -62.28
N PRO A 619 -107.68 -62.99 -63.05
CA PRO A 619 -106.67 -62.00 -63.41
C PRO A 619 -106.14 -61.26 -62.17
N GLU A 620 -104.84 -60.97 -62.16
CA GLU A 620 -104.21 -60.15 -61.12
C GLU A 620 -104.48 -58.67 -61.41
N GLU A 621 -105.00 -57.97 -60.41
CA GLU A 621 -105.23 -56.52 -60.46
C GLU A 621 -104.13 -55.77 -59.70
N LEU A 622 -103.76 -54.60 -60.22
CA LEU A 622 -102.77 -53.71 -59.64
C LEU A 622 -103.40 -52.39 -59.20
N VAL A 623 -103.12 -51.99 -57.96
CA VAL A 623 -103.45 -50.68 -57.42
C VAL A 623 -102.16 -49.91 -57.10
N PRO A 624 -101.89 -48.78 -57.77
CA PRO A 624 -100.79 -47.90 -57.42
C PRO A 624 -101.18 -47.07 -56.19
N ILE A 625 -100.27 -46.95 -55.23
CA ILE A 625 -100.51 -46.29 -53.94
C ILE A 625 -99.40 -45.27 -53.71
N PRO A 626 -99.72 -44.02 -53.33
CA PRO A 626 -98.71 -43.01 -53.02
C PRO A 626 -97.70 -43.52 -51.98
N GLY A 627 -96.41 -43.23 -52.15
CA GLY A 627 -95.36 -43.80 -51.29
C GLY A 627 -95.39 -43.32 -49.83
N ASN A 628 -96.16 -42.28 -49.53
CA ASN A 628 -96.44 -41.81 -48.17
C ASN A 628 -97.64 -42.51 -47.51
N THR A 629 -98.29 -43.46 -48.21
CA THR A 629 -99.43 -44.23 -47.70
C THR A 629 -99.03 -45.69 -47.53
N ASN A 630 -99.44 -46.33 -46.43
CA ASN A 630 -99.08 -47.71 -46.11
C ASN A 630 -100.28 -48.65 -45.95
N TYR A 631 -101.43 -48.25 -46.49
CA TYR A 631 -102.64 -49.05 -46.53
C TYR A 631 -103.40 -48.84 -47.85
N ALA A 632 -104.26 -49.80 -48.19
CA ALA A 632 -105.16 -49.78 -49.33
C ALA A 632 -106.51 -50.35 -48.92
N ILE A 633 -107.59 -49.86 -49.53
CA ILE A 633 -108.91 -50.47 -49.43
C ILE A 633 -109.25 -51.00 -50.82
N LEU A 634 -109.25 -52.32 -50.96
CA LEU A 634 -109.69 -53.00 -52.17
C LEU A 634 -111.22 -53.03 -52.17
N ARG A 635 -111.86 -52.63 -53.27
CA ARG A 635 -113.31 -52.50 -53.39
C ARG A 635 -113.81 -53.18 -54.65
N ASN A 636 -115.07 -53.63 -54.64
CA ASN A 636 -115.72 -54.35 -55.74
C ASN A 636 -115.04 -55.71 -56.05
N LEU A 637 -114.62 -56.41 -54.99
CA LEU A 637 -113.95 -57.71 -55.05
C LEU A 637 -114.91 -58.88 -55.32
#